data_AF-A0A0D0E063-F1
#
_entry.id   AF-A0A0D0E063-F1
#
_cell.length_a   1.000
_cell.length_b   1.000
_cell.length_c   1.000
_cell.angle_alpha   90.00
_cell.angle_beta   90.00
_cell.angle_gamma   90.00
#
_symmetry.space_group_name_H-M   'P 1'
#
loop_
_entity.id
_entity.type
_entity.pdbx_description
1 polymer ?
#
loop_
_entity_poly.entity_id
_entity_poly.type
_entity_poly.pdbx_seq_one_letter_code
_entity_poly.pdbx_strand_id
1 'polypeptide(L)'
;MASDNSDIKLTAPSDATFVNAIAEYIRRCARTRQSGHMYVETAGGVHSPTLSGTTQVDSYRPLFLPTVLIGDSKLGGISSTISSYESLLLRGYIVDAILLFRDQYYRNHEYLSSYFAERRVHVTSLEPPPPRLDNATEDVASTEAYYAKTITRNPNSEIFRVLRHLDECHSSRIEELDSMPRRTLDTIWWPFVQHGLVQSEQDVTIIDSACADFFSVYNSPSKPSPSSSSLLSPQLDGSASWWTQAVGHAHSSLGLAAANAAGRYGHVIFPQATHLPALKLAERLLHDGPGRGWASRAFFSDNGSTGMEVALKMAIRSFSVTAMNELTPCNKKTLGIVGLKGSYHGDTIGAMDATEEGVYTCEWHQSKGFWFEPPTVSVKRGNFTVSVPFATASSMSTYKFDDLHAIYDVKKRLSSPLADTYRSHVKNVLQALNRQGEQKLAALVLEPIVMGAGGMIFVDPLFQRIMVDTVRDRSLFSNPLPVIFDEVFVGLYRLGFKSLGPVLGVNPDISVYAKILTGGVLPLAVTLASERVFQAFNSQSKVDALLHGHSYTAHAVGCQVANTTLDLLEQLSHDESWSAAREKWICEPGSQKIWSFWDPNFVHSISGLDMVDETMTLGTVLAIKFKDNSAGYASHSAQALLRSIKNPACDDSLSSAPGGAPFGIHYRTLGNVAYFMTSLNTPRDVIEEVENRLWRVLSTTRAM
;
A
#
# COMPACT_ATOMS: atom_id res chain seq x y z
N MET A 1 31.11 -53.75 -12.03
CA MET A 1 30.07 -53.12 -11.19
C MET A 1 30.13 -51.63 -11.46
N ALA A 2 29.35 -51.17 -12.44
CA ALA A 2 29.13 -49.77 -12.71
C ALA A 2 27.99 -49.32 -11.81
N SER A 3 28.25 -48.38 -10.90
CA SER A 3 27.27 -47.86 -9.95
C SER A 3 26.55 -46.65 -10.51
N ASP A 4 25.22 -46.69 -10.43
CA ASP A 4 24.21 -45.68 -10.74
C ASP A 4 24.68 -44.21 -10.62
N ASN A 5 24.79 -43.54 -11.77
CA ASN A 5 24.59 -42.10 -11.86
C ASN A 5 23.11 -41.85 -12.12
N SER A 6 22.30 -41.83 -11.07
CA SER A 6 21.01 -41.17 -11.12
C SER A 6 21.28 -39.66 -11.27
N ASP A 7 20.84 -39.05 -12.37
CA ASP A 7 20.82 -37.60 -12.56
C ASP A 7 19.97 -36.94 -11.46
N ILE A 8 20.58 -36.62 -10.32
CA ILE A 8 19.96 -35.81 -9.28
C ILE A 8 19.86 -34.40 -9.88
N LYS A 9 18.68 -34.05 -10.37
CA LYS A 9 18.34 -32.67 -10.74
C LYS A 9 18.35 -31.83 -9.46
N LEU A 10 19.52 -31.28 -9.11
CA LEU A 10 19.67 -30.33 -8.01
C LEU A 10 18.89 -29.06 -8.37
N THR A 11 17.78 -28.81 -7.68
CA THR A 11 17.03 -27.57 -7.79
C THR A 11 17.72 -26.49 -6.96
N ALA A 12 18.03 -25.35 -7.59
CA ALA A 12 18.64 -24.22 -6.89
C ALA A 12 17.70 -23.72 -5.77
N PRO A 13 18.22 -23.39 -4.58
CA PRO A 13 17.40 -22.85 -3.50
C PRO A 13 16.80 -21.50 -3.90
N SER A 14 15.58 -21.23 -3.43
CA SER A 14 14.95 -19.92 -3.59
C SER A 14 15.64 -18.85 -2.74
N ASP A 15 15.44 -17.57 -3.08
CA ASP A 15 15.94 -16.46 -2.26
C ASP A 15 15.38 -16.51 -0.82
N ALA A 16 14.11 -16.88 -0.65
CA ALA A 16 13.51 -17.04 0.66
C ALA A 16 14.23 -18.13 1.49
N THR A 17 14.51 -19.27 0.88
CA THR A 17 15.29 -20.36 1.53
C THR A 17 16.68 -19.87 1.95
N PHE A 18 17.36 -19.15 1.06
CA PHE A 18 18.69 -18.60 1.30
C PHE A 18 18.70 -17.59 2.46
N VAL A 19 17.82 -16.60 2.42
CA VAL A 19 17.69 -15.55 3.44
C VAL A 19 17.29 -16.14 4.80
N ASN A 20 16.36 -17.09 4.82
CA ASN A 20 15.91 -17.75 6.04
C ASN A 20 17.06 -18.51 6.71
N ALA A 21 17.89 -19.22 5.94
CA ALA A 21 19.04 -19.94 6.47
C ALA A 21 20.07 -19.01 7.14
N ILE A 22 20.36 -17.85 6.52
CA ILE A 22 21.26 -16.84 7.10
C ILE A 22 20.66 -16.27 8.38
N ALA A 23 19.40 -15.85 8.34
CA ALA A 23 18.72 -15.25 9.49
C ALA A 23 18.63 -16.22 10.67
N GLU A 24 18.34 -17.49 10.41
CA GLU A 24 18.31 -18.55 11.42
C GLU A 24 19.69 -18.77 12.04
N TYR A 25 20.75 -18.79 11.23
CA TYR A 25 22.12 -18.91 11.71
C TYR A 25 22.50 -17.73 12.62
N ILE A 26 22.17 -16.50 12.22
CA ILE A 26 22.40 -15.29 13.02
C ILE A 26 21.69 -15.40 14.36
N ARG A 27 20.39 -15.76 14.38
CA ARG A 27 19.62 -15.93 15.61
C ARG A 27 20.20 -17.02 16.52
N ARG A 28 20.63 -18.15 15.95
CA ARG A 28 21.25 -19.24 16.71
C ARG A 28 22.55 -18.79 17.38
N CYS A 29 23.39 -18.05 16.67
CA CYS A 29 24.62 -17.49 17.23
C CYS A 29 24.34 -16.47 18.34
N ALA A 30 23.34 -15.59 18.14
CA ALA A 30 22.95 -14.60 19.14
C ALA A 30 22.39 -15.23 20.43
N ARG A 31 21.70 -16.37 20.35
CA ARG A 31 21.18 -17.10 21.53
C ARG A 31 22.27 -17.79 22.36
N THR A 32 23.40 -18.14 21.76
CA THR A 32 24.41 -19.02 22.36
C THR A 32 25.67 -18.29 22.84
N ARG A 33 25.88 -17.03 22.44
CA ARG A 33 27.07 -16.24 22.78
C ARG A 33 26.69 -14.98 23.55
N GLN A 34 27.54 -14.57 24.49
CA GLN A 34 27.30 -13.36 25.31
C GLN A 34 27.57 -12.06 24.54
N SER A 35 28.57 -12.01 23.65
CA SER A 35 28.91 -10.85 22.81
C SER A 35 29.83 -11.25 21.66
N GLY A 36 29.68 -10.62 20.49
CA GLY A 36 30.63 -10.79 19.38
C GLY A 36 30.12 -10.21 18.06
N HIS A 37 31.03 -10.11 17.09
CA HIS A 37 30.73 -9.65 15.74
C HIS A 37 30.33 -10.81 14.83
N MET A 38 29.35 -10.58 13.96
CA MET A 38 28.96 -11.50 12.89
C MET A 38 29.21 -10.82 11.55
N TYR A 39 30.06 -11.41 10.72
CA TYR A 39 30.30 -10.97 9.36
C TYR A 39 29.61 -11.92 8.40
N VAL A 40 28.71 -11.39 7.57
CA VAL A 40 28.07 -12.12 6.47
C VAL A 40 28.74 -11.68 5.19
N GLU A 41 29.70 -12.47 4.72
CA GLU A 41 30.43 -12.19 3.49
C GLU A 41 29.58 -12.54 2.26
N THR A 42 29.37 -11.57 1.38
CA THR A 42 28.69 -11.76 0.09
C THR A 42 29.58 -12.45 -0.93
N ALA A 43 29.02 -12.99 -2.01
CA ALA A 43 29.80 -13.70 -3.03
C ALA A 43 29.93 -12.87 -4.32
N GLY A 44 31.11 -12.32 -4.57
CA GLY A 44 31.37 -11.47 -5.73
C GLY A 44 31.03 -9.99 -5.47
N GLY A 45 30.52 -9.29 -6.48
CA GLY A 45 30.15 -7.87 -6.39
C GLY A 45 28.72 -7.65 -5.90
N VAL A 46 28.36 -6.39 -5.65
CA VAL A 46 27.03 -5.98 -5.14
C VAL A 46 25.86 -6.52 -5.97
N HIS A 47 26.01 -6.56 -7.30
CA HIS A 47 24.99 -7.07 -8.24
C HIS A 47 25.27 -8.49 -8.74
N SER A 48 26.20 -9.23 -8.13
CA SER A 48 26.39 -10.64 -8.48
C SER A 48 25.07 -11.40 -8.28
N PRO A 49 24.67 -12.26 -9.21
CA PRO A 49 23.44 -13.04 -9.05
C PRO A 49 23.60 -14.05 -7.91
N THR A 50 22.51 -14.31 -7.19
CA THR A 50 22.37 -15.47 -6.31
C THR A 50 22.14 -16.73 -7.15
N LEU A 51 22.03 -17.89 -6.48
CA LEU A 51 21.72 -19.16 -7.14
C LEU A 51 20.34 -19.16 -7.84
N SER A 52 19.42 -18.27 -7.44
CA SER A 52 18.10 -18.12 -8.07
C SER A 52 18.12 -17.19 -9.28
N GLY A 53 19.22 -16.43 -9.48
CA GLY A 53 19.36 -15.43 -10.55
C GLY A 53 19.03 -13.99 -10.13
N THR A 54 18.44 -13.77 -8.95
CA THR A 54 18.22 -12.42 -8.40
C THR A 54 19.55 -11.76 -8.04
N THR A 55 19.65 -10.44 -8.12
CA THR A 55 20.86 -9.74 -7.66
C THR A 55 21.02 -9.88 -6.14
N GLN A 56 22.25 -10.07 -5.66
CA GLN A 56 22.50 -10.21 -4.22
C GLN A 56 21.98 -9.01 -3.42
N VAL A 57 22.18 -7.78 -3.88
CA VAL A 57 21.69 -6.58 -3.19
C VAL A 57 20.17 -6.61 -2.96
N ASP A 58 19.40 -7.19 -3.87
CA ASP A 58 17.95 -7.35 -3.73
C ASP A 58 17.62 -8.56 -2.83
N SER A 59 18.30 -9.69 -3.00
CA SER A 59 18.05 -10.91 -2.20
C SER A 59 18.37 -10.74 -0.71
N TYR A 60 19.43 -10.00 -0.34
CA TYR A 60 19.76 -9.74 1.06
C TYR A 60 18.89 -8.65 1.72
N ARG A 61 18.10 -7.91 0.93
CA ARG A 61 17.35 -6.74 1.41
C ARG A 61 16.43 -7.02 2.60
N PRO A 62 15.78 -8.20 2.73
CA PRO A 62 14.95 -8.47 3.88
C PRO A 62 15.71 -8.56 5.21
N LEU A 63 17.02 -8.84 5.19
CA LEU A 63 17.84 -8.85 6.42
C LEU A 63 18.24 -7.43 6.87
N PHE A 64 18.32 -6.50 5.91
CA PHE A 64 18.65 -5.09 6.13
C PHE A 64 19.87 -4.87 7.06
N LEU A 65 20.95 -5.62 6.80
CA LEU A 65 22.17 -5.57 7.60
C LEU A 65 22.99 -4.32 7.24
N PRO A 66 23.55 -3.60 8.23
CA PRO A 66 24.58 -2.59 7.97
C PRO A 66 25.76 -3.22 7.22
N THR A 67 26.34 -2.47 6.31
CA THR A 67 27.25 -3.01 5.27
C THR A 67 28.61 -2.32 5.34
N VAL A 68 29.66 -3.14 5.23
CA VAL A 68 31.02 -2.67 4.92
C VAL A 68 31.27 -2.94 3.44
N LEU A 69 31.63 -1.90 2.68
CA LEU A 69 31.93 -2.03 1.26
C LEU A 69 33.44 -2.16 1.05
N ILE A 70 33.86 -3.22 0.36
CA ILE A 70 35.25 -3.38 -0.05
C ILE A 70 35.45 -2.69 -1.40
N GLY A 71 36.20 -1.58 -1.39
CA GLY A 71 36.56 -0.80 -2.57
C GLY A 71 37.74 -1.38 -3.33
N ASP A 72 37.90 -0.97 -4.59
CA ASP A 72 38.97 -1.44 -5.47
C ASP A 72 40.12 -0.42 -5.57
N SER A 73 41.34 -0.88 -5.31
CA SER A 73 42.55 -0.08 -5.34
C SER A 73 43.18 0.04 -6.74
N LYS A 74 42.70 -0.75 -7.72
CA LYS A 74 43.24 -0.81 -9.09
C LYS A 74 42.69 0.30 -9.99
N LEU A 75 43.21 0.36 -11.22
CA LEU A 75 42.68 1.26 -12.26
C LEU A 75 41.18 1.03 -12.47
N GLY A 76 40.39 2.11 -12.47
CA GLY A 76 38.93 2.07 -12.55
C GLY A 76 38.24 1.84 -11.21
N GLY A 77 38.99 1.52 -10.14
CA GLY A 77 38.46 1.17 -8.83
C GLY A 77 37.69 2.29 -8.12
N ILE A 78 38.02 3.56 -8.39
CA ILE A 78 37.25 4.71 -7.90
C ILE A 78 35.79 4.63 -8.39
N SER A 79 35.62 4.42 -9.70
CA SER A 79 34.29 4.39 -10.33
C SER A 79 33.48 3.18 -9.88
N SER A 80 34.10 1.99 -9.83
CA SER A 80 33.41 0.77 -9.39
C SER A 80 33.01 0.84 -7.92
N THR A 81 33.83 1.44 -7.05
CA THR A 81 33.51 1.64 -5.62
C THR A 81 32.33 2.58 -5.47
N ILE A 82 32.33 3.75 -6.15
CA ILE A 82 31.22 4.72 -6.08
C ILE A 82 29.92 4.11 -6.63
N SER A 83 29.98 3.42 -7.78
CA SER A 83 28.80 2.80 -8.38
C SER A 83 28.19 1.69 -7.52
N SER A 84 29.04 0.93 -6.82
CA SER A 84 28.63 -0.10 -5.87
C SER A 84 27.98 0.51 -4.62
N TYR A 85 28.57 1.59 -4.09
CA TYR A 85 28.00 2.37 -2.99
C TYR A 85 26.62 2.94 -3.34
N GLU A 86 26.48 3.60 -4.49
CA GLU A 86 25.20 4.14 -4.95
C GLU A 86 24.15 3.06 -5.16
N SER A 87 24.56 1.89 -5.65
CA SER A 87 23.66 0.72 -5.79
C SER A 87 23.11 0.24 -4.45
N LEU A 88 23.94 0.20 -3.40
CA LEU A 88 23.52 -0.12 -2.03
C LEU A 88 22.55 0.92 -1.48
N LEU A 89 22.87 2.21 -1.64
CA LEU A 89 21.99 3.31 -1.19
C LEU A 89 20.61 3.28 -1.86
N LEU A 90 20.54 2.96 -3.15
CA LEU A 90 19.27 2.86 -3.88
C LEU A 90 18.35 1.75 -3.37
N ARG A 91 18.88 0.77 -2.62
CA ARG A 91 18.09 -0.26 -1.90
C ARG A 91 17.89 0.08 -0.42
N GLY A 92 18.42 1.22 0.03
CA GLY A 92 18.30 1.73 1.39
C GLY A 92 19.36 1.21 2.37
N TYR A 93 20.35 0.43 1.93
CA TYR A 93 21.39 -0.09 2.84
C TYR A 93 22.17 1.04 3.51
N ILE A 94 22.56 0.79 4.76
CA ILE A 94 23.48 1.64 5.52
C ILE A 94 24.89 1.15 5.26
N VAL A 95 25.76 2.00 4.70
CA VAL A 95 27.17 1.69 4.48
C VAL A 95 28.01 2.38 5.54
N ASP A 96 28.42 1.62 6.56
CA ASP A 96 29.11 2.18 7.73
C ASP A 96 30.59 2.47 7.48
N ALA A 97 31.22 1.67 6.61
CA ALA A 97 32.63 1.83 6.28
C ALA A 97 32.94 1.35 4.86
N ILE A 98 33.99 1.94 4.28
CA ILE A 98 34.61 1.52 3.03
C ILE A 98 36.06 1.16 3.30
N LEU A 99 36.44 -0.07 2.94
CA LEU A 99 37.79 -0.58 3.12
C LEU A 99 38.43 -0.86 1.76
N LEU A 100 39.70 -0.53 1.59
CA LEU A 100 40.44 -0.85 0.38
C LEU A 100 41.93 -0.99 0.64
N PHE A 101 42.64 -1.66 -0.26
CA PHE A 101 44.09 -1.70 -0.17
C PHE A 101 44.74 -0.40 -0.65
N ARG A 102 45.89 -0.09 -0.07
CA ARG A 102 46.76 0.99 -0.52
C ARG A 102 47.47 0.56 -1.79
N ASP A 103 47.43 1.44 -2.76
CA ASP A 103 48.20 1.34 -3.98
C ASP A 103 48.93 2.66 -4.16
N GLN A 104 50.27 2.59 -4.24
CA GLN A 104 51.11 3.79 -4.33
C GLN A 104 51.06 4.45 -5.71
N TYR A 105 50.67 3.70 -6.74
CA TYR A 105 50.61 4.19 -8.11
C TYR A 105 49.28 4.88 -8.40
N TYR A 106 48.15 4.20 -8.18
CA TYR A 106 46.82 4.74 -8.46
C TYR A 106 46.28 5.63 -7.34
N ARG A 107 46.64 5.35 -6.09
CA ARG A 107 46.28 6.16 -4.91
C ARG A 107 44.77 6.40 -4.76
N ASN A 108 43.93 5.45 -5.20
CA ASN A 108 42.46 5.54 -5.11
C ASN A 108 41.96 5.90 -3.70
N HIS A 109 42.62 5.37 -2.67
CA HIS A 109 42.28 5.62 -1.27
C HIS A 109 42.29 7.10 -0.89
N GLU A 110 43.17 7.92 -1.45
CA GLU A 110 43.23 9.36 -1.14
C GLU A 110 42.01 10.11 -1.70
N TYR A 111 41.65 9.80 -2.95
CA TYR A 111 40.47 10.37 -3.58
C TYR A 111 39.20 9.91 -2.87
N LEU A 112 39.05 8.60 -2.65
CA LEU A 112 37.85 8.02 -2.03
C LEU A 112 37.68 8.50 -0.59
N SER A 113 38.75 8.66 0.18
CA SER A 113 38.67 9.22 1.54
C SER A 113 38.07 10.62 1.54
N SER A 114 38.52 11.49 0.63
CA SER A 114 37.99 12.86 0.52
C SER A 114 36.53 12.86 0.03
N TYR A 115 36.23 12.07 -0.99
CA TYR A 115 34.90 11.95 -1.58
C TYR A 115 33.84 11.46 -0.56
N PHE A 116 34.19 10.48 0.26
CA PHE A 116 33.27 9.90 1.24
C PHE A 116 33.23 10.67 2.57
N ALA A 117 34.25 11.45 2.90
CA ALA A 117 34.20 12.36 4.05
C ALA A 117 33.06 13.38 3.94
N GLU A 118 32.83 13.95 2.75
CA GLU A 118 31.69 14.86 2.48
C GLU A 118 30.33 14.18 2.70
N ARG A 119 30.29 12.85 2.53
CA ARG A 119 29.11 12.00 2.70
C ARG A 119 29.03 11.36 4.08
N ARG A 120 29.97 11.70 4.98
CA ARG A 120 30.09 11.16 6.34
C ARG A 120 30.23 9.63 6.39
N VAL A 121 30.90 9.03 5.40
CA VAL A 121 31.20 7.59 5.37
C VAL A 121 32.67 7.38 5.71
N HIS A 122 32.95 6.49 6.65
CA HIS A 122 34.31 6.19 7.09
C HIS A 122 35.09 5.41 6.02
N VAL A 123 36.29 5.86 5.68
CA VAL A 123 37.17 5.17 4.74
C VAL A 123 38.48 4.81 5.44
N THR A 124 38.86 3.54 5.39
CA THR A 124 40.15 3.07 5.87
C THR A 124 40.89 2.32 4.78
N SER A 125 42.20 2.55 4.68
CA SER A 125 43.07 1.85 3.74
C SER A 125 44.10 0.98 4.46
N LEU A 126 44.30 -0.24 3.94
CA LEU A 126 45.21 -1.24 4.51
C LEU A 126 46.35 -1.52 3.53
N GLU A 127 47.51 -1.97 4.03
CA GLU A 127 48.57 -2.47 3.14
C GLU A 127 48.08 -3.72 2.39
N PRO A 128 48.39 -3.91 1.10
CA PRO A 128 47.95 -5.08 0.34
C PRO A 128 48.60 -6.36 0.86
N PRO A 129 47.93 -7.52 0.74
CA PRO A 129 48.53 -8.81 1.04
C PRO A 129 49.69 -9.11 0.07
N PRO A 130 50.65 -9.96 0.47
CA PRO A 130 51.70 -10.42 -0.44
C PRO A 130 51.09 -11.16 -1.65
N PRO A 131 51.79 -11.20 -2.81
CA PRO A 131 51.35 -12.00 -3.95
C PRO A 131 51.31 -13.48 -3.59
N ARG A 132 50.35 -14.20 -4.18
CA ARG A 132 50.19 -15.64 -3.98
C ARG A 132 51.46 -16.37 -4.45
N LEU A 133 51.99 -17.25 -3.61
CA LEU A 133 53.15 -18.10 -3.91
C LEU A 133 52.70 -19.46 -4.48
N ASP A 134 53.55 -20.06 -5.32
CA ASP A 134 53.26 -21.34 -5.95
C ASP A 134 53.26 -22.51 -4.95
N ASN A 135 54.09 -22.42 -3.91
CA ASN A 135 54.15 -23.41 -2.83
C ASN A 135 53.10 -23.08 -1.77
N ALA A 136 52.13 -23.98 -1.59
CA ALA A 136 51.03 -23.80 -0.63
C ALA A 136 51.49 -23.60 0.83
N THR A 137 52.57 -24.25 1.26
CA THR A 137 53.06 -24.10 2.64
C THR A 137 53.71 -22.74 2.85
N GLU A 138 54.48 -22.28 1.87
CA GLU A 138 55.12 -20.96 1.90
C GLU A 138 54.07 -19.84 1.74
N ASP A 139 53.05 -20.04 0.92
CA ASP A 139 51.92 -19.12 0.74
C ASP A 139 51.13 -18.92 2.05
N VAL A 140 50.85 -20.01 2.76
CA VAL A 140 50.23 -19.96 4.10
C VAL A 140 51.12 -19.19 5.08
N ALA A 141 52.42 -19.53 5.17
CA ALA A 141 53.34 -18.84 6.08
C ALA A 141 53.47 -17.33 5.77
N SER A 142 53.53 -16.98 4.48
CA SER A 142 53.56 -15.58 4.00
C SER A 142 52.29 -14.83 4.38
N THR A 143 51.13 -15.47 4.22
CA THR A 143 49.82 -14.91 4.57
C THR A 143 49.67 -14.74 6.09
N GLU A 144 50.10 -15.71 6.89
CA GLU A 144 50.10 -15.62 8.36
C GLU A 144 51.02 -14.48 8.84
N ALA A 145 52.20 -14.34 8.24
CA ALA A 145 53.12 -13.24 8.55
C ALA A 145 52.50 -11.87 8.24
N TYR A 146 51.76 -11.76 7.12
CA TYR A 146 51.00 -10.55 6.78
C TYR A 146 49.94 -10.24 7.84
N TYR A 147 49.14 -11.22 8.27
CA TYR A 147 48.15 -11.03 9.34
C TYR A 147 48.80 -10.65 10.67
N ALA A 148 49.89 -11.29 11.06
CA ALA A 148 50.62 -10.97 12.29
C ALA A 148 51.18 -9.54 12.29
N LYS A 149 51.61 -9.04 11.12
CA LYS A 149 52.05 -7.65 10.94
C LYS A 149 50.90 -6.64 10.95
N THR A 150 49.75 -7.02 10.40
CA THR A 150 48.57 -6.16 10.27
C THR A 150 47.81 -6.06 11.60
N ILE A 151 47.65 -7.19 12.29
CA ILE A 151 47.01 -7.32 13.60
C ILE A 151 48.11 -7.18 14.67
N THR A 152 48.69 -5.98 14.76
CA THR A 152 49.60 -5.66 15.86
C THR A 152 48.84 -5.67 17.19
N ARG A 153 49.47 -6.01 18.32
CA ARG A 153 48.86 -5.85 19.67
C ARG A 153 48.57 -4.38 20.06
N ASN A 154 48.77 -3.43 19.14
CA ASN A 154 48.49 -2.02 19.36
C ASN A 154 46.99 -1.73 19.10
N PRO A 155 46.22 -1.33 20.12
CA PRO A 155 44.79 -1.01 19.97
C PRO A 155 44.51 0.25 19.11
N ASN A 156 45.56 0.97 18.70
CA ASN A 156 45.47 2.12 17.80
C ASN A 156 45.80 1.79 16.34
N SER A 157 45.96 0.51 15.97
CA SER A 157 46.14 0.14 14.57
C SER A 157 44.87 0.40 13.75
N GLU A 158 45.03 0.53 12.42
CA GLU A 158 43.93 0.85 11.50
C GLU A 158 42.76 -0.13 11.62
N ILE A 159 43.03 -1.43 11.76
CA ILE A 159 41.97 -2.44 11.88
C ILE A 159 41.18 -2.29 13.18
N PHE A 160 41.82 -2.00 14.31
CA PHE A 160 41.12 -1.77 15.58
C PHE A 160 40.34 -0.46 15.59
N ARG A 161 40.77 0.55 14.82
CA ARG A 161 39.99 1.78 14.60
C ARG A 161 38.71 1.49 13.82
N VAL A 162 38.79 0.70 12.76
CA VAL A 162 37.60 0.26 12.00
C VAL A 162 36.65 -0.51 12.91
N LEU A 163 37.15 -1.47 13.69
CA LEU A 163 36.29 -2.24 14.62
C LEU A 163 35.59 -1.32 15.63
N ARG A 164 36.32 -0.38 16.24
CA ARG A 164 35.73 0.60 17.16
C ARG A 164 34.68 1.48 16.48
N HIS A 165 34.96 1.95 15.27
CA HIS A 165 34.00 2.73 14.48
C HIS A 165 32.71 1.94 14.21
N LEU A 166 32.83 0.65 13.85
CA LEU A 166 31.66 -0.21 13.65
C LEU A 166 30.88 -0.45 14.95
N ASP A 167 31.57 -0.63 16.09
CA ASP A 167 30.93 -0.73 17.41
C ASP A 167 30.20 0.56 17.80
N GLU A 168 30.80 1.72 17.51
CA GLU A 168 30.22 3.05 17.72
C GLU A 168 28.99 3.27 16.83
N CYS A 169 29.04 2.89 15.54
CA CYS A 169 27.89 2.92 14.63
C CYS A 169 26.74 2.05 15.15
N HIS A 170 27.05 0.82 15.58
CA HIS A 170 26.05 -0.10 16.12
C HIS A 170 25.39 0.46 17.38
N SER A 171 26.18 0.94 18.33
CA SER A 171 25.70 1.53 19.59
C SER A 171 24.85 2.77 19.32
N SER A 172 25.32 3.67 18.45
CA SER A 172 24.59 4.89 18.07
C SER A 172 23.25 4.59 17.40
N ARG A 173 23.18 3.54 16.57
CA ARG A 173 21.90 3.11 15.95
C ARG A 173 20.89 2.65 17.00
N ILE A 174 21.33 1.88 17.99
CA ILE A 174 20.46 1.41 19.08
C ILE A 174 19.99 2.60 19.92
N GLU A 175 20.89 3.51 20.32
CA GLU A 175 20.55 4.72 21.07
C GLU A 175 19.55 5.62 20.31
N GLU A 176 19.73 5.77 19.00
CA GLU A 176 18.81 6.53 18.15
C GLU A 176 17.41 5.91 18.16
N LEU A 177 17.29 4.59 17.97
CA LEU A 177 16.02 3.85 18.02
C LEU A 177 15.36 3.90 19.40
N ASP A 178 16.12 3.72 20.48
CA ASP A 178 15.64 3.81 21.86
C ASP A 178 15.07 5.19 22.19
N SER A 179 15.65 6.26 21.63
CA SER A 179 15.20 7.63 21.88
C SER A 179 14.01 8.07 21.04
N MET A 180 13.62 7.32 20.00
CA MET A 180 12.54 7.73 19.08
C MET A 180 11.18 7.92 19.75
N PRO A 181 10.70 7.03 20.64
CA PRO A 181 9.37 7.17 21.24
C PRO A 181 9.17 8.49 21.98
N ARG A 182 10.11 8.84 22.86
CA ARG A 182 10.05 10.08 23.63
C ARG A 182 10.03 11.31 22.73
N ARG A 183 10.98 11.39 21.80
CA ARG A 183 11.05 12.50 20.84
C ARG A 183 9.79 12.60 19.98
N THR A 184 9.20 11.46 19.63
CA THR A 184 7.95 11.43 18.87
C THR A 184 6.80 12.02 19.68
N LEU A 185 6.61 11.59 20.93
CA LEU A 185 5.57 12.15 21.81
C LEU A 185 5.77 13.65 22.08
N ASP A 186 7.02 14.10 22.16
CA ASP A 186 7.35 15.50 22.41
C ASP A 186 7.19 16.39 21.15
N THR A 187 7.24 15.83 19.94
CA THR A 187 7.42 16.62 18.71
C THR A 187 6.34 16.40 17.64
N ILE A 188 5.74 15.20 17.54
CA ILE A 188 4.88 14.82 16.40
C ILE A 188 3.41 14.97 16.74
N TRP A 189 2.67 15.68 15.87
CA TRP A 189 1.21 15.68 15.85
C TRP A 189 0.67 14.69 14.81
N TRP A 190 0.33 13.48 15.24
CA TRP A 190 -0.26 12.47 14.36
C TRP A 190 -1.66 12.84 13.83
N PRO A 191 -1.97 12.54 12.56
CA PRO A 191 -3.33 12.62 12.03
C PRO A 191 -4.20 11.49 12.59
N PHE A 192 -5.47 11.79 12.89
CA PHE A 192 -6.46 10.80 13.36
C PHE A 192 -6.06 10.03 14.63
N VAL A 193 -5.26 10.62 15.51
CA VAL A 193 -4.89 10.04 16.81
C VAL A 193 -5.25 11.01 17.93
N GLN A 194 -6.02 10.55 18.91
CA GLN A 194 -6.23 11.28 20.17
C GLN A 194 -5.02 11.05 21.08
N HIS A 195 -4.16 12.06 21.20
CA HIS A 195 -2.91 11.97 21.96
C HIS A 195 -3.12 11.63 23.43
N GLY A 196 -4.26 12.03 24.04
CA GLY A 196 -4.59 11.65 25.42
C GLY A 196 -4.80 10.14 25.63
N LEU A 197 -4.97 9.35 24.56
CA LEU A 197 -5.04 7.89 24.63
C LEU A 197 -3.68 7.20 24.46
N VAL A 198 -2.63 7.96 24.12
CA VAL A 198 -1.25 7.48 24.04
C VAL A 198 -0.62 7.77 25.39
N GLN A 199 -0.54 6.76 26.24
CA GLN A 199 -0.23 6.94 27.67
C GLN A 199 1.28 6.90 27.94
N SER A 200 2.04 6.29 27.05
CA SER A 200 3.46 6.00 27.28
C SER A 200 4.26 5.84 25.99
N GLU A 201 5.57 5.81 26.12
CA GLU A 201 6.49 5.45 25.03
C GLU A 201 6.24 4.02 24.49
N GLN A 202 5.63 3.14 25.28
CA GLN A 202 5.29 1.78 24.82
C GLN A 202 4.16 1.74 23.79
N ASP A 203 3.37 2.81 23.68
CA ASP A 203 2.29 2.94 22.70
C ASP A 203 2.81 3.41 21.33
N VAL A 204 4.07 3.85 21.25
CA VAL A 204 4.71 4.27 20.00
C VAL A 204 5.34 3.06 19.31
N THR A 205 4.90 2.78 18.08
CA THR A 205 5.51 1.74 17.24
C THR A 205 6.70 2.34 16.49
N ILE A 206 7.89 1.78 16.69
CA ILE A 206 9.13 2.25 16.05
C ILE A 206 9.41 1.36 14.83
N ILE A 207 9.23 1.91 13.64
CA ILE A 207 9.51 1.20 12.38
C ILE A 207 10.90 1.63 11.91
N ASP A 208 11.88 0.73 11.98
CA ASP A 208 13.25 0.97 11.51
C ASP A 208 13.33 0.91 9.98
N SER A 209 12.66 -0.06 9.39
CA SER A 209 12.64 -0.30 7.94
C SER A 209 11.42 -1.12 7.53
N ALA A 210 11.20 -1.27 6.23
CA ALA A 210 10.17 -2.14 5.68
C ALA A 210 10.65 -2.82 4.39
N CYS A 211 10.11 -4.00 4.09
CA CYS A 211 10.41 -4.78 2.90
C CYS A 211 9.26 -5.76 2.62
N ALA A 212 8.84 -5.88 1.35
CA ALA A 212 7.65 -6.65 0.99
C ALA A 212 6.47 -6.22 1.88
N ASP A 213 5.65 -7.14 2.42
CA ASP A 213 4.51 -6.76 3.26
C ASP A 213 4.86 -6.52 4.74
N PHE A 214 6.14 -6.42 5.10
CA PHE A 214 6.57 -6.41 6.49
C PHE A 214 7.31 -5.13 6.89
N PHE A 215 6.96 -4.60 8.06
CA PHE A 215 7.77 -3.68 8.84
C PHE A 215 8.83 -4.45 9.65
N SER A 216 9.99 -3.84 9.84
CA SER A 216 10.95 -4.21 10.87
C SER A 216 10.75 -3.28 12.06
N VAL A 217 10.16 -3.80 13.13
CA VAL A 217 9.77 -3.03 14.32
C VAL A 217 10.78 -3.22 15.43
N TYR A 218 11.23 -2.12 16.03
CA TYR A 218 12.13 -2.13 17.16
C TYR A 218 11.38 -2.39 18.48
N ASN A 219 11.88 -3.37 19.24
CA ASN A 219 11.37 -3.76 20.54
C ASN A 219 12.23 -3.13 21.62
N SER A 220 11.71 -2.08 22.28
CA SER A 220 12.43 -1.42 23.37
C SER A 220 12.83 -2.44 24.47
N PRO A 221 14.07 -2.37 25.01
CA PRO A 221 14.55 -3.24 26.10
C PRO A 221 13.71 -3.14 27.38
N SER A 222 12.88 -2.10 27.52
CA SER A 222 11.97 -1.91 28.65
C SER A 222 10.79 -2.90 28.68
N LYS A 223 10.54 -3.64 27.59
CA LYS A 223 9.67 -4.82 27.63
C LYS A 223 10.43 -5.98 28.27
N PRO A 224 9.97 -6.58 29.38
CA PRO A 224 10.61 -7.77 29.92
C PRO A 224 10.40 -8.93 28.96
N SER A 225 11.34 -9.14 28.04
CA SER A 225 11.50 -10.41 27.33
C SER A 225 12.65 -11.18 27.96
N PRO A 226 12.62 -12.53 27.92
CA PRO A 226 13.75 -13.35 28.34
C PRO A 226 14.97 -12.92 27.51
N SER A 227 16.15 -12.93 28.12
CA SER A 227 17.44 -12.41 27.64
C SER A 227 18.00 -13.10 26.36
N SER A 228 17.19 -13.30 25.32
CA SER A 228 17.51 -14.05 24.10
C SER A 228 16.70 -13.63 22.86
N SER A 229 15.93 -12.53 22.90
CA SER A 229 15.09 -12.07 21.78
C SER A 229 15.76 -10.98 20.94
N SER A 230 15.60 -11.05 19.61
CA SER A 230 16.04 -10.01 18.66
C SER A 230 15.46 -8.63 19.01
N LEU A 231 16.28 -7.58 18.89
CA LEU A 231 15.85 -6.18 19.07
C LEU A 231 14.84 -5.75 17.98
N LEU A 232 14.94 -6.32 16.78
CA LEU A 232 14.02 -6.11 15.69
C LEU A 232 13.13 -7.34 15.48
N SER A 233 11.84 -7.11 15.25
CA SER A 233 10.89 -8.17 14.88
C SER A 233 10.07 -7.78 13.66
N PRO A 234 9.79 -8.72 12.75
CA PRO A 234 8.89 -8.47 11.64
C PRO A 234 7.45 -8.23 12.13
N GLN A 235 6.75 -7.31 11.47
CA GLN A 235 5.33 -7.09 11.63
C GLN A 235 4.68 -6.93 10.26
N LEU A 236 3.72 -7.80 9.92
CA LEU A 236 2.96 -7.71 8.68
C LEU A 236 2.12 -6.43 8.67
N ASP A 237 2.19 -5.65 7.59
CA ASP A 237 1.33 -4.49 7.35
C ASP A 237 -0.04 -4.92 6.77
N GLY A 238 -0.91 -5.43 7.62
CA GLY A 238 -2.30 -5.77 7.24
C GLY A 238 -3.17 -4.54 6.97
N SER A 239 -2.68 -3.32 7.17
CA SER A 239 -3.42 -2.09 6.84
C SER A 239 -3.09 -1.55 5.44
N ALA A 240 -2.10 -2.15 4.77
CA ALA A 240 -1.48 -1.64 3.55
C ALA A 240 -1.10 -0.15 3.66
N SER A 241 -0.58 0.25 4.83
CA SER A 241 -0.18 1.63 5.17
C SER A 241 -1.18 2.67 4.68
N TRP A 242 -2.41 2.57 5.19
CA TRP A 242 -3.55 3.40 4.78
C TRP A 242 -4.02 3.13 3.34
N TRP A 243 -4.08 1.84 2.98
CA TRP A 243 -4.55 1.34 1.69
C TRP A 243 -3.72 1.80 0.48
N THR A 244 -2.49 2.24 0.70
CA THR A 244 -1.57 2.75 -0.33
C THR A 244 -0.70 1.65 -0.93
N GLN A 245 -0.33 0.64 -0.14
CA GLN A 245 0.56 -0.43 -0.60
C GLN A 245 -0.11 -1.28 -1.69
N ALA A 246 0.64 -1.51 -2.77
CA ALA A 246 0.20 -2.29 -3.93
C ALA A 246 1.11 -3.48 -4.23
N VAL A 247 2.43 -3.31 -4.06
CA VAL A 247 3.45 -4.34 -4.36
C VAL A 247 4.39 -4.59 -3.18
N GLY A 248 3.95 -4.21 -1.98
CA GLY A 248 4.76 -4.17 -0.77
C GLY A 248 5.75 -3.00 -0.70
N HIS A 249 6.45 -2.94 0.42
CA HIS A 249 7.42 -1.93 0.78
C HIS A 249 8.77 -2.13 0.10
N ALA A 250 9.43 -1.00 -0.19
CA ALA A 250 10.81 -0.93 -0.71
C ALA A 250 11.07 -1.73 -2.01
N HIS A 251 10.07 -1.82 -2.90
CA HIS A 251 10.24 -2.47 -4.20
C HIS A 251 11.31 -1.74 -5.05
N SER A 252 12.39 -2.44 -5.41
CA SER A 252 13.59 -1.85 -6.01
C SER A 252 13.31 -1.09 -7.32
N SER A 253 12.45 -1.64 -8.19
CA SER A 253 12.03 -0.96 -9.43
C SER A 253 11.38 0.41 -9.21
N LEU A 254 10.58 0.56 -8.14
CA LEU A 254 9.92 1.84 -7.84
C LEU A 254 10.92 2.86 -7.28
N GLY A 255 11.85 2.42 -6.42
CA GLY A 255 12.95 3.26 -5.92
C GLY A 255 13.85 3.76 -7.06
N LEU A 256 14.22 2.88 -7.98
CA LEU A 256 14.98 3.23 -9.18
C LEU A 256 14.23 4.19 -10.10
N ALA A 257 12.92 3.99 -10.30
CA ALA A 257 12.08 4.89 -11.09
C ALA A 257 12.03 6.29 -10.48
N ALA A 258 11.90 6.38 -9.15
CA ALA A 258 11.94 7.65 -8.42
C ALA A 258 13.30 8.34 -8.57
N ALA A 259 14.40 7.63 -8.32
CA ALA A 259 15.75 8.17 -8.40
C ALA A 259 16.08 8.67 -9.82
N ASN A 260 15.71 7.90 -10.85
CA ASN A 260 15.92 8.29 -12.25
C ASN A 260 15.15 9.58 -12.60
N ALA A 261 13.87 9.66 -12.22
CA ALA A 261 13.06 10.84 -12.49
C ALA A 261 13.55 12.06 -11.70
N ALA A 262 13.95 11.88 -10.43
CA ALA A 262 14.51 12.94 -9.61
C ALA A 262 15.80 13.49 -10.21
N GLY A 263 16.74 12.63 -10.62
CA GLY A 263 17.99 13.04 -11.26
C GLY A 263 17.79 13.70 -12.62
N ARG A 264 16.75 13.30 -13.38
CA ARG A 264 16.47 13.86 -14.70
C ARG A 264 15.68 15.17 -14.68
N TYR A 265 14.72 15.30 -13.76
CA TYR A 265 13.74 16.38 -13.79
C TYR A 265 13.67 17.20 -12.49
N GLY A 266 13.92 16.59 -11.33
CA GLY A 266 13.49 17.16 -10.05
C GLY A 266 11.99 17.50 -10.10
N HIS A 267 11.66 18.78 -9.87
CA HIS A 267 10.34 19.33 -10.14
C HIS A 267 10.42 20.43 -11.20
N VAL A 268 9.53 20.37 -12.19
CA VAL A 268 9.40 21.34 -13.28
C VAL A 268 7.94 21.77 -13.42
N ILE A 269 7.73 23.01 -13.87
CA ILE A 269 6.39 23.58 -14.07
C ILE A 269 5.58 22.73 -15.08
N PHE A 270 4.30 22.48 -14.77
CA PHE A 270 3.39 21.72 -15.63
C PHE A 270 2.42 22.54 -16.50
N PRO A 271 1.72 23.60 -16.01
CA PRO A 271 0.77 24.32 -16.85
C PRO A 271 1.43 24.93 -18.10
N GLN A 272 0.85 24.67 -19.28
CA GLN A 272 1.41 25.01 -20.61
C GLN A 272 2.77 24.36 -20.93
N ALA A 273 3.16 23.34 -20.16
CA ALA A 273 4.34 22.52 -20.40
C ALA A 273 3.96 21.04 -20.41
N THR A 274 4.91 20.19 -20.78
CA THR A 274 4.75 18.74 -20.70
C THR A 274 6.09 18.08 -20.41
N HIS A 275 6.06 16.94 -19.76
CA HIS A 275 7.19 16.05 -19.62
C HIS A 275 6.73 14.61 -19.78
N LEU A 276 7.65 13.77 -20.26
CA LEU A 276 7.34 12.42 -20.70
C LEU A 276 6.63 11.57 -19.62
N PRO A 277 7.02 11.60 -18.33
CA PRO A 277 6.32 10.81 -17.31
C PRO A 277 4.83 11.15 -17.16
N ALA A 278 4.46 12.43 -17.14
CA ALA A 278 3.06 12.84 -16.98
C ALA A 278 2.25 12.55 -18.25
N LEU A 279 2.82 12.82 -19.44
CA LEU A 279 2.16 12.53 -20.70
C LEU A 279 1.87 11.03 -20.85
N LYS A 280 2.87 10.18 -20.64
CA LYS A 280 2.70 8.71 -20.69
C LYS A 280 1.67 8.22 -19.68
N LEU A 281 1.67 8.76 -18.46
CA LEU A 281 0.71 8.36 -17.44
C LEU A 281 -0.72 8.75 -17.85
N ALA A 282 -0.92 9.95 -18.37
CA ALA A 282 -2.21 10.40 -18.87
C ALA A 282 -2.70 9.52 -20.04
N GLU A 283 -1.85 9.29 -21.04
CA GLU A 283 -2.16 8.43 -22.19
C GLU A 283 -2.52 7.02 -21.75
N ARG A 284 -1.72 6.43 -20.85
CA ARG A 284 -1.98 5.09 -20.32
C ARG A 284 -3.31 5.03 -19.59
N LEU A 285 -3.61 5.98 -18.71
CA LEU A 285 -4.87 5.98 -17.95
C LEU A 285 -6.09 6.17 -18.86
N LEU A 286 -5.97 6.96 -19.93
CA LEU A 286 -7.05 7.28 -20.88
C LEU A 286 -7.28 6.20 -21.94
N HIS A 287 -6.22 5.62 -22.51
CA HIS A 287 -6.30 4.77 -23.69
C HIS A 287 -6.26 3.28 -23.36
N ASP A 288 -5.37 2.88 -22.45
CA ASP A 288 -5.16 1.48 -22.08
C ASP A 288 -5.69 1.15 -20.67
N GLY A 289 -6.08 2.20 -19.94
CA GLY A 289 -6.35 2.19 -18.51
C GLY A 289 -7.83 2.24 -18.14
N PRO A 290 -8.14 2.68 -16.91
CA PRO A 290 -9.51 2.70 -16.41
C PRO A 290 -10.39 3.78 -17.09
N GLY A 291 -9.79 4.74 -17.80
CA GLY A 291 -10.49 5.73 -18.63
C GLY A 291 -10.94 5.21 -20.00
N ARG A 292 -10.48 4.03 -20.41
CA ARG A 292 -10.67 3.53 -21.78
C ARG A 292 -12.15 3.48 -22.16
N GLY A 293 -12.47 4.17 -23.26
CA GLY A 293 -13.80 4.18 -23.86
C GLY A 293 -14.78 5.20 -23.26
N TRP A 294 -14.38 6.02 -22.27
CA TRP A 294 -15.25 7.08 -21.74
C TRP A 294 -14.54 8.39 -21.39
N ALA A 295 -13.29 8.35 -20.91
CA ALA A 295 -12.53 9.54 -20.54
C ALA A 295 -11.74 10.09 -21.73
N SER A 296 -11.52 11.41 -21.76
CA SER A 296 -10.70 12.08 -22.78
C SER A 296 -9.64 13.04 -22.22
N ARG A 297 -9.70 13.36 -20.92
CA ARG A 297 -8.74 14.25 -20.26
C ARG A 297 -8.33 13.71 -18.90
N ALA A 298 -7.08 13.97 -18.53
CA ALA A 298 -6.52 13.69 -17.21
C ALA A 298 -6.08 15.00 -16.56
N PHE A 299 -6.43 15.19 -15.29
CA PHE A 299 -6.02 16.33 -14.48
C PHE A 299 -5.22 15.83 -13.27
N PHE A 300 -4.05 16.39 -13.02
CA PHE A 300 -3.16 15.97 -11.94
C PHE A 300 -3.34 16.83 -10.68
N SER A 301 -3.33 16.19 -9.52
CA SER A 301 -3.33 16.83 -8.20
C SER A 301 -2.50 16.01 -7.21
N ASP A 302 -2.44 16.42 -5.94
CA ASP A 302 -1.45 15.89 -5.00
C ASP A 302 -1.93 14.63 -4.27
N ASN A 303 -3.22 14.54 -3.95
CA ASN A 303 -3.80 13.39 -3.24
C ASN A 303 -5.30 13.19 -3.54
N GLY A 304 -5.90 12.16 -2.94
CA GLY A 304 -7.32 11.83 -3.14
C GLY A 304 -8.27 12.98 -2.82
N SER A 305 -8.06 13.71 -1.72
CA SER A 305 -8.93 14.83 -1.31
C SER A 305 -8.89 15.96 -2.33
N THR A 306 -7.70 16.33 -2.79
CA THR A 306 -7.55 17.37 -3.83
C THR A 306 -8.11 16.89 -5.17
N GLY A 307 -7.98 15.60 -5.49
CA GLY A 307 -8.56 15.00 -6.69
C GLY A 307 -10.10 15.01 -6.68
N MET A 308 -10.71 14.78 -5.51
CA MET A 308 -12.15 14.88 -5.31
C MET A 308 -12.66 16.32 -5.37
N GLU A 309 -11.92 17.30 -4.84
CA GLU A 309 -12.28 18.71 -5.03
C GLU A 309 -12.24 19.15 -6.50
N VAL A 310 -11.25 18.67 -7.25
CA VAL A 310 -11.19 18.86 -8.71
C VAL A 310 -12.41 18.23 -9.38
N ALA A 311 -12.76 17.00 -9.01
CA ALA A 311 -13.91 16.27 -9.58
C ALA A 311 -15.25 16.98 -9.29
N LEU A 312 -15.44 17.47 -8.06
CA LEU A 312 -16.63 18.22 -7.67
C LEU A 312 -16.77 19.52 -8.48
N LYS A 313 -15.68 20.29 -8.62
CA LYS A 313 -15.66 21.50 -9.47
C LYS A 313 -16.02 21.16 -10.93
N MET A 314 -15.45 20.08 -11.46
CA MET A 314 -15.74 19.58 -12.81
C MET A 314 -17.22 19.22 -13.00
N ALA A 315 -17.80 18.45 -12.10
CA ALA A 315 -19.20 18.02 -12.16
C ALA A 315 -20.17 19.21 -12.06
N ILE A 316 -19.98 20.05 -11.04
CA ILE A 316 -20.86 21.21 -10.77
C ILE A 316 -20.84 22.19 -11.93
N ARG A 317 -19.68 22.46 -12.55
CA ARG A 317 -19.61 23.30 -13.76
C ARG A 317 -20.29 22.65 -14.95
N SER A 318 -20.05 21.36 -15.20
CA SER A 318 -20.67 20.64 -16.32
C SER A 318 -22.20 20.66 -16.24
N PHE A 319 -22.74 20.44 -15.03
CA PHE A 319 -24.16 20.61 -14.77
C PHE A 319 -24.62 22.06 -14.98
N SER A 320 -23.91 23.02 -14.40
CA SER A 320 -24.28 24.44 -14.46
C SER A 320 -24.34 25.02 -15.88
N VAL A 321 -23.45 24.57 -16.77
CA VAL A 321 -23.47 24.95 -18.19
C VAL A 321 -24.66 24.32 -18.90
N THR A 322 -24.96 23.05 -18.63
CA THR A 322 -26.10 22.37 -19.26
C THR A 322 -27.43 22.95 -18.78
N ALA A 323 -27.54 23.28 -17.49
CA ALA A 323 -28.74 23.82 -16.86
C ALA A 323 -28.78 25.36 -16.81
N MET A 324 -28.05 26.06 -17.69
CA MET A 324 -27.83 27.51 -17.57
C MET A 324 -29.13 28.34 -17.53
N ASN A 325 -30.17 27.88 -18.26
CA ASN A 325 -31.46 28.56 -18.36
C ASN A 325 -32.36 28.31 -17.14
N GLU A 326 -31.98 27.39 -16.26
CA GLU A 326 -32.75 26.98 -15.09
C GLU A 326 -32.08 27.36 -13.76
N LEU A 327 -30.94 28.05 -13.80
CA LEU A 327 -30.13 28.37 -12.62
C LEU A 327 -30.02 29.87 -12.43
N THR A 328 -30.56 30.35 -11.31
CA THR A 328 -30.29 31.72 -10.84
C THR A 328 -28.87 31.80 -10.26
N PRO A 329 -28.28 33.01 -10.15
CA PRO A 329 -27.00 33.20 -9.46
C PRO A 329 -26.99 32.68 -8.02
N CYS A 330 -28.14 32.72 -7.32
CA CYS A 330 -28.29 32.16 -5.99
C CYS A 330 -28.21 30.63 -6.00
N ASN A 331 -28.91 29.96 -6.93
CA ASN A 331 -28.90 28.50 -7.02
C ASN A 331 -27.50 27.95 -7.30
N LYS A 332 -26.67 28.66 -8.07
CA LYS A 332 -25.30 28.24 -8.38
C LYS A 332 -24.41 28.10 -7.14
N LYS A 333 -24.70 28.82 -6.05
CA LYS A 333 -23.93 28.76 -4.79
C LYS A 333 -24.40 27.66 -3.84
N THR A 334 -25.60 27.12 -4.07
CA THR A 334 -26.24 26.14 -3.19
C THR A 334 -26.42 24.78 -3.86
N LEU A 335 -25.76 24.53 -4.99
CA LEU A 335 -25.84 23.24 -5.68
C LEU A 335 -25.40 22.11 -4.76
N GLY A 336 -26.22 21.06 -4.68
CA GLY A 336 -25.96 19.88 -3.85
C GLY A 336 -25.57 18.67 -4.68
N ILE A 337 -25.03 17.65 -4.01
CA ILE A 337 -24.72 16.35 -4.61
C ILE A 337 -25.67 15.27 -4.10
N VAL A 338 -25.72 14.14 -4.81
CA VAL A 338 -26.32 12.90 -4.32
C VAL A 338 -25.19 11.95 -3.98
N GLY A 339 -25.25 11.31 -2.81
CA GLY A 339 -24.26 10.34 -2.36
C GLY A 339 -24.88 9.17 -1.59
N LEU A 340 -24.02 8.43 -0.89
CA LEU A 340 -24.41 7.32 -0.02
C LEU A 340 -23.99 7.62 1.41
N LYS A 341 -24.81 7.24 2.39
CA LYS A 341 -24.49 7.36 3.80
C LYS A 341 -23.25 6.51 4.13
N GLY A 342 -22.33 7.08 4.90
CA GLY A 342 -21.03 6.50 5.20
C GLY A 342 -19.96 6.68 4.10
N SER A 343 -20.23 7.42 3.02
CA SER A 343 -19.20 7.72 2.02
C SER A 343 -18.12 8.66 2.57
N TYR A 344 -16.92 8.55 2.04
CA TYR A 344 -15.76 9.37 2.38
C TYR A 344 -15.00 9.78 1.12
N HIS A 345 -14.70 11.07 1.00
CA HIS A 345 -14.07 11.63 -0.20
C HIS A 345 -12.78 12.42 0.08
N GLY A 346 -12.35 12.49 1.35
CA GLY A 346 -11.19 13.26 1.80
C GLY A 346 -11.51 14.33 2.84
N ASP A 347 -10.46 14.87 3.45
CA ASP A 347 -10.56 15.75 4.63
C ASP A 347 -10.51 17.25 4.30
N THR A 348 -10.31 17.63 3.03
CA THR A 348 -10.40 19.03 2.61
C THR A 348 -11.87 19.47 2.56
N ILE A 349 -12.15 20.74 2.91
CA ILE A 349 -13.52 21.23 3.11
C ILE A 349 -14.45 20.93 1.92
N GLY A 350 -13.98 21.06 0.68
CA GLY A 350 -14.83 20.78 -0.48
C GLY A 350 -15.17 19.29 -0.64
N ALA A 351 -14.23 18.41 -0.31
CA ALA A 351 -14.45 16.97 -0.33
C ALA A 351 -15.36 16.54 0.85
N MET A 352 -15.14 17.13 2.03
CA MET A 352 -15.96 16.93 3.22
C MET A 352 -17.41 17.38 2.99
N ASP A 353 -17.65 18.52 2.35
CA ASP A 353 -19.01 19.00 2.01
C ASP A 353 -19.80 18.05 1.09
N ALA A 354 -19.13 17.09 0.45
CA ALA A 354 -19.74 16.02 -0.36
C ALA A 354 -20.03 14.73 0.44
N THR A 355 -19.82 14.73 1.76
CA THR A 355 -20.21 13.65 2.68
C THR A 355 -21.33 14.12 3.60
N GLU A 356 -22.05 13.18 4.22
CA GLU A 356 -23.01 13.52 5.28
C GLU A 356 -22.32 13.96 6.57
N GLU A 357 -23.09 14.57 7.48
CA GLU A 357 -22.66 14.89 8.84
C GLU A 357 -22.16 13.63 9.56
N GLY A 358 -20.99 13.70 10.20
CA GLY A 358 -20.37 12.53 10.82
C GLY A 358 -19.08 12.82 11.58
N VAL A 359 -18.42 11.76 12.04
CA VAL A 359 -17.21 11.86 12.91
C VAL A 359 -15.99 12.49 12.24
N TYR A 360 -16.00 12.57 10.91
CA TYR A 360 -14.92 13.15 10.10
C TYR A 360 -15.14 14.64 9.79
N THR A 361 -16.29 15.21 10.19
CA THR A 361 -16.66 16.59 9.86
C THR A 361 -16.07 17.59 10.85
N CYS A 362 -15.97 18.86 10.43
CA CYS A 362 -15.43 19.96 11.25
C CYS A 362 -16.38 21.16 11.27
N GLU A 363 -16.08 22.20 12.05
CA GLU A 363 -16.95 23.36 12.28
C GLU A 363 -17.26 24.19 11.03
N TRP A 364 -16.47 24.04 9.95
CA TRP A 364 -16.69 24.71 8.66
C TRP A 364 -17.45 23.85 7.65
N HIS A 365 -17.65 22.56 7.95
CA HIS A 365 -18.37 21.65 7.10
C HIS A 365 -19.83 22.10 6.96
N GLN A 366 -20.33 22.00 5.72
CA GLN A 366 -21.73 22.10 5.42
C GLN A 366 -22.08 20.99 4.43
N SER A 367 -22.72 19.93 4.92
CA SER A 367 -23.30 18.88 4.07
C SER A 367 -24.16 19.50 2.95
N LYS A 368 -23.68 19.44 1.71
CA LYS A 368 -24.36 20.00 0.52
C LYS A 368 -24.93 18.88 -0.34
N GLY A 369 -26.05 18.29 0.07
CA GLY A 369 -26.65 17.25 -0.74
C GLY A 369 -27.64 16.34 -0.02
N PHE A 370 -27.83 15.17 -0.61
CA PHE A 370 -28.63 14.10 -0.05
C PHE A 370 -27.89 12.76 -0.15
N TRP A 371 -27.90 11.99 0.93
CA TRP A 371 -27.22 10.69 1.02
C TRP A 371 -28.22 9.57 1.26
N PHE A 372 -28.27 8.61 0.34
CA PHE A 372 -29.09 7.42 0.47
C PHE A 372 -28.46 6.43 1.44
N GLU A 373 -29.27 5.78 2.26
CA GLU A 373 -28.81 4.61 3.01
C GLU A 373 -28.65 3.43 2.04
N PRO A 374 -27.42 2.91 1.84
CA PRO A 374 -27.19 1.91 0.81
C PRO A 374 -27.61 0.51 1.28
N PRO A 375 -28.16 -0.32 0.37
CA PRO A 375 -28.17 -1.76 0.56
C PRO A 375 -26.74 -2.32 0.61
N THR A 376 -26.47 -3.26 1.51
CA THR A 376 -25.11 -3.78 1.75
C THR A 376 -24.98 -5.26 1.44
N VAL A 377 -23.81 -5.66 0.95
CA VAL A 377 -23.43 -7.04 0.66
C VAL A 377 -22.57 -7.57 1.80
N SER A 378 -22.89 -8.77 2.29
CA SER A 378 -22.07 -9.42 3.32
C SER A 378 -22.25 -10.92 3.33
N VAL A 379 -21.28 -11.63 3.91
CA VAL A 379 -21.37 -13.04 4.27
C VAL A 379 -21.75 -13.14 5.74
N LYS A 380 -22.90 -13.76 6.01
CA LYS A 380 -23.48 -13.92 7.36
C LYS A 380 -23.80 -15.38 7.60
N ARG A 381 -23.15 -16.00 8.60
CA ARG A 381 -23.33 -17.42 8.93
C ARG A 381 -23.24 -18.32 7.69
N GLY A 382 -22.23 -18.07 6.86
CA GLY A 382 -21.96 -18.78 5.63
C GLY A 382 -22.85 -18.44 4.44
N ASN A 383 -23.86 -17.58 4.60
CA ASN A 383 -24.77 -17.17 3.52
C ASN A 383 -24.31 -15.86 2.89
N PHE A 384 -24.30 -15.78 1.56
CA PHE A 384 -24.15 -14.52 0.85
C PHE A 384 -25.46 -13.75 0.88
N THR A 385 -25.42 -12.52 1.38
CA THR A 385 -26.64 -11.74 1.65
C THR A 385 -26.54 -10.31 1.15
N VAL A 386 -27.70 -9.78 0.74
CA VAL A 386 -27.92 -8.35 0.52
C VAL A 386 -28.93 -7.85 1.57
N SER A 387 -28.51 -6.90 2.39
CA SER A 387 -29.38 -6.25 3.39
C SER A 387 -29.94 -4.96 2.81
N VAL A 388 -31.26 -4.78 2.81
CA VAL A 388 -31.94 -3.62 2.21
C VAL A 388 -32.67 -2.83 3.31
N PRO A 389 -32.22 -1.60 3.64
CA PRO A 389 -32.75 -0.86 4.79
C PRO A 389 -34.16 -0.29 4.57
N PHE A 390 -34.64 -0.20 3.33
CA PHE A 390 -35.90 0.50 2.98
C PHE A 390 -36.99 -0.40 2.35
N ALA A 391 -36.83 -1.72 2.39
CA ALA A 391 -37.71 -2.65 1.65
C ALA A 391 -39.11 -2.86 2.26
N THR A 392 -39.36 -2.49 3.52
CA THR A 392 -40.72 -2.45 4.11
C THR A 392 -40.82 -1.29 5.10
N ALA A 393 -42.02 -0.71 5.26
CA ALA A 393 -42.29 0.49 6.07
C ALA A 393 -41.97 0.38 7.59
N SER A 394 -41.35 -0.71 8.05
CA SER A 394 -40.95 -0.91 9.44
C SER A 394 -39.84 -1.96 9.69
N SER A 395 -39.20 -2.57 8.67
CA SER A 395 -38.09 -3.51 8.91
C SER A 395 -37.10 -3.67 7.74
N MET A 396 -35.83 -3.91 8.07
CA MET A 396 -34.75 -4.26 7.13
C MET A 396 -34.98 -5.65 6.51
N SER A 397 -35.01 -5.75 5.18
CA SER A 397 -35.15 -7.05 4.49
C SER A 397 -33.78 -7.60 4.11
N THR A 398 -33.56 -8.90 4.32
CA THR A 398 -32.32 -9.59 3.92
C THR A 398 -32.62 -10.60 2.80
N TYR A 399 -31.92 -10.49 1.69
CA TYR A 399 -32.02 -11.38 0.53
C TYR A 399 -30.80 -12.30 0.49
N LYS A 400 -31.02 -13.60 0.33
CA LYS A 400 -29.95 -14.60 0.21
C LYS A 400 -29.63 -14.89 -1.25
N PHE A 401 -28.36 -15.15 -1.52
CA PHE A 401 -27.84 -15.54 -2.83
C PHE A 401 -26.99 -16.79 -2.70
N ASP A 402 -26.90 -17.56 -3.79
CA ASP A 402 -26.13 -18.80 -3.83
C ASP A 402 -24.62 -18.55 -3.70
N ASP A 403 -24.12 -17.50 -4.35
CA ASP A 403 -22.73 -17.08 -4.32
C ASP A 403 -22.56 -15.56 -4.56
N LEU A 404 -21.31 -15.08 -4.50
CA LEU A 404 -20.98 -13.69 -4.84
C LEU A 404 -21.19 -13.37 -6.32
N HIS A 405 -21.00 -14.32 -7.24
CA HIS A 405 -21.18 -14.06 -8.67
C HIS A 405 -22.62 -13.65 -8.97
N ALA A 406 -23.60 -14.31 -8.35
CA ALA A 406 -25.01 -13.98 -8.46
C ALA A 406 -25.30 -12.55 -7.97
N ILE A 407 -24.68 -12.11 -6.88
CA ILE A 407 -24.82 -10.73 -6.37
C ILE A 407 -24.24 -9.72 -7.36
N TYR A 408 -23.05 -9.98 -7.89
CA TYR A 408 -22.34 -9.02 -8.74
C TYR A 408 -22.68 -9.12 -10.23
N ASP A 409 -23.53 -10.06 -10.65
CA ASP A 409 -24.12 -10.09 -12.00
C ASP A 409 -25.21 -9.02 -12.13
N VAL A 410 -24.77 -7.76 -12.16
CA VAL A 410 -25.65 -6.58 -12.30
C VAL A 410 -26.52 -6.71 -13.53
N LYS A 411 -25.97 -7.23 -14.64
CA LYS A 411 -26.70 -7.37 -15.91
C LYS A 411 -27.92 -8.27 -15.76
N LYS A 412 -27.78 -9.47 -15.19
CA LYS A 412 -28.93 -10.35 -14.92
C LYS A 412 -29.85 -9.76 -13.85
N ARG A 413 -29.31 -9.11 -12.82
CA ARG A 413 -30.09 -8.55 -11.72
C ARG A 413 -30.90 -7.31 -12.07
N LEU A 414 -30.59 -6.60 -13.17
CA LEU A 414 -31.33 -5.41 -13.62
C LEU A 414 -32.81 -5.66 -13.94
N SER A 415 -33.19 -6.92 -14.24
CA SER A 415 -34.58 -7.34 -14.46
C SER A 415 -35.21 -8.05 -13.25
N SER A 416 -34.57 -7.99 -12.08
CA SER A 416 -35.08 -8.65 -10.86
C SER A 416 -36.12 -7.78 -10.13
N PRO A 417 -37.03 -8.38 -9.33
CA PRO A 417 -37.96 -7.62 -8.48
C PRO A 417 -37.27 -6.65 -7.50
N LEU A 418 -36.05 -6.99 -7.08
CA LEU A 418 -35.23 -6.12 -6.24
C LEU A 418 -34.78 -4.86 -7.00
N ALA A 419 -34.47 -4.97 -8.29
CA ALA A 419 -34.18 -3.81 -9.14
C ALA A 419 -35.39 -2.87 -9.24
N ASP A 420 -36.61 -3.40 -9.38
CA ASP A 420 -37.83 -2.57 -9.41
C ASP A 420 -38.06 -1.85 -8.08
N THR A 421 -37.75 -2.51 -6.96
CA THR A 421 -37.79 -1.93 -5.62
C THR A 421 -36.80 -0.77 -5.49
N TYR A 422 -35.54 -0.97 -5.91
CA TYR A 422 -34.53 0.07 -5.91
C TYR A 422 -34.88 1.24 -6.83
N ARG A 423 -35.34 0.97 -8.06
CA ARG A 423 -35.77 2.02 -9.01
C ARG A 423 -36.88 2.86 -8.42
N SER A 424 -37.89 2.22 -7.83
CA SER A 424 -39.02 2.90 -7.20
C SER A 424 -38.56 3.75 -6.02
N HIS A 425 -37.73 3.20 -5.14
CA HIS A 425 -37.20 3.93 -3.99
C HIS A 425 -36.38 5.17 -4.41
N VAL A 426 -35.36 4.99 -5.24
CA VAL A 426 -34.47 6.08 -5.68
C VAL A 426 -35.27 7.15 -6.43
N LYS A 427 -36.15 6.75 -7.36
CA LYS A 427 -36.98 7.69 -8.11
C LYS A 427 -37.91 8.49 -7.21
N ASN A 428 -38.60 7.84 -6.27
CA ASN A 428 -39.53 8.52 -5.37
C ASN A 428 -38.82 9.55 -4.48
N VAL A 429 -37.65 9.20 -3.93
CA VAL A 429 -36.86 10.13 -3.11
C VAL A 429 -36.36 11.31 -3.94
N LEU A 430 -35.77 11.08 -5.10
CA LEU A 430 -35.27 12.17 -5.96
C LEU A 430 -36.41 13.07 -6.48
N GLN A 431 -37.58 12.52 -6.78
CA GLN A 431 -38.77 13.31 -7.13
C GLN A 431 -39.25 14.17 -5.98
N ALA A 432 -39.24 13.66 -4.75
CA ALA A 432 -39.63 14.41 -3.57
C ALA A 432 -38.67 15.60 -3.33
N LEU A 433 -37.36 15.36 -3.40
CA LEU A 433 -36.33 16.40 -3.27
C LEU A 433 -36.49 17.49 -4.33
N ASN A 434 -36.74 17.10 -5.58
CA ASN A 434 -36.94 18.05 -6.67
C ASN A 434 -38.22 18.91 -6.49
N ARG A 435 -39.26 18.38 -5.83
CA ARG A 435 -40.50 19.13 -5.53
C ARG A 435 -40.35 20.09 -4.35
N GLN A 436 -39.58 19.73 -3.33
CA GLN A 436 -39.37 20.57 -2.14
C GLN A 436 -38.57 21.84 -2.48
N GLY A 437 -37.70 21.79 -3.49
CA GLY A 437 -37.03 22.98 -4.03
C GLY A 437 -35.97 23.62 -3.13
N GLU A 438 -35.64 22.99 -2.00
CA GLU A 438 -34.68 23.51 -1.01
C GLU A 438 -33.25 23.56 -1.55
N GLN A 439 -32.84 22.55 -2.33
CA GLN A 439 -31.51 22.46 -2.91
C GLN A 439 -31.55 21.80 -4.29
N LYS A 440 -30.88 22.41 -5.29
CA LYS A 440 -30.82 21.84 -6.65
C LYS A 440 -29.63 20.89 -6.74
N LEU A 441 -29.91 19.62 -7.03
CA LEU A 441 -28.90 18.57 -7.18
C LEU A 441 -28.14 18.74 -8.50
N ALA A 442 -26.82 18.57 -8.46
CA ALA A 442 -25.91 18.86 -9.58
C ALA A 442 -24.97 17.72 -9.95
N ALA A 443 -24.78 16.71 -9.09
CA ALA A 443 -23.91 15.57 -9.37
C ALA A 443 -24.31 14.36 -8.52
N LEU A 444 -23.91 13.16 -8.96
CA LEU A 444 -23.90 11.93 -8.17
C LEU A 444 -22.45 11.57 -7.85
N VAL A 445 -22.13 11.32 -6.59
CA VAL A 445 -20.79 10.92 -6.13
C VAL A 445 -20.88 9.55 -5.46
N LEU A 446 -20.05 8.61 -5.91
CA LEU A 446 -20.04 7.24 -5.40
C LEU A 446 -18.60 6.76 -5.18
N GLU A 447 -18.32 6.16 -4.03
CA GLU A 447 -17.24 5.16 -3.93
C GLU A 447 -17.80 3.84 -4.49
N PRO A 448 -17.32 3.34 -5.66
CA PRO A 448 -17.94 2.17 -6.26
C PRO A 448 -17.63 0.90 -5.45
N ILE A 449 -18.66 0.07 -5.24
CA ILE A 449 -18.61 -1.22 -4.52
C ILE A 449 -18.27 -1.14 -3.02
N VAL A 450 -17.21 -0.45 -2.60
CA VAL A 450 -16.77 -0.42 -1.21
C VAL A 450 -16.54 1.01 -0.74
N MET A 451 -17.27 1.43 0.30
CA MET A 451 -16.98 2.66 1.03
C MET A 451 -15.99 2.34 2.15
N GLY A 452 -14.75 2.84 2.00
CA GLY A 452 -13.63 2.43 2.85
C GLY A 452 -13.74 2.96 4.27
N ALA A 453 -13.60 4.29 4.43
CA ALA A 453 -13.54 4.94 5.75
C ALA A 453 -14.86 4.91 6.52
N GLY A 454 -15.97 4.66 5.82
CA GLY A 454 -17.29 4.41 6.41
C GLY A 454 -17.41 3.10 7.19
N GLY A 455 -16.37 2.25 7.17
CA GLY A 455 -16.36 0.97 7.88
C GLY A 455 -16.31 -0.24 6.97
N MET A 456 -15.63 -0.14 5.81
CA MET A 456 -15.57 -1.19 4.80
C MET A 456 -16.98 -1.67 4.37
N ILE A 457 -17.86 -0.72 4.04
CA ILE A 457 -19.23 -1.02 3.65
C ILE A 457 -19.23 -1.46 2.20
N PHE A 458 -19.48 -2.75 1.96
CA PHE A 458 -19.71 -3.28 0.62
C PHE A 458 -21.13 -2.97 0.19
N VAL A 459 -21.29 -2.09 -0.79
CA VAL A 459 -22.58 -1.64 -1.32
C VAL A 459 -23.05 -2.60 -2.41
N ASP A 460 -24.35 -2.87 -2.47
CA ASP A 460 -24.94 -3.66 -3.54
C ASP A 460 -24.70 -2.99 -4.92
N PRO A 461 -23.95 -3.61 -5.84
CA PRO A 461 -23.63 -3.02 -7.15
C PRO A 461 -24.89 -2.72 -7.98
N LEU A 462 -25.98 -3.48 -7.78
CA LEU A 462 -27.25 -3.22 -8.44
C LEU A 462 -27.83 -1.86 -8.04
N PHE A 463 -27.70 -1.49 -6.76
CA PHE A 463 -28.22 -0.22 -6.25
C PHE A 463 -27.45 0.96 -6.85
N GLN A 464 -26.12 0.91 -6.82
CA GLN A 464 -25.28 1.95 -7.42
C GLN A 464 -25.54 2.09 -8.93
N ARG A 465 -25.69 0.97 -9.65
CA ARG A 465 -26.08 1.00 -11.07
C ARG A 465 -27.41 1.72 -11.28
N ILE A 466 -28.42 1.42 -10.46
CA ILE A 466 -29.74 2.05 -10.56
C ILE A 466 -29.69 3.53 -10.22
N MET A 467 -28.89 3.95 -9.23
CA MET A 467 -28.67 5.37 -8.94
C MET A 467 -28.11 6.10 -10.17
N VAL A 468 -27.07 5.54 -10.80
CA VAL A 468 -26.46 6.09 -12.01
C VAL A 468 -27.47 6.21 -13.15
N ASP A 469 -28.25 5.15 -13.41
CA ASP A 469 -29.30 5.19 -14.45
C ASP A 469 -30.36 6.24 -14.14
N THR A 470 -30.76 6.36 -12.88
CA THR A 470 -31.84 7.26 -12.46
C THR A 470 -31.44 8.73 -12.54
N VAL A 471 -30.21 9.09 -12.15
CA VAL A 471 -29.74 10.49 -12.29
C VAL A 471 -29.44 10.89 -13.73
N ARG A 472 -29.33 9.90 -14.63
CA ARG A 472 -29.18 10.11 -16.07
C ARG A 472 -30.52 10.08 -16.82
N ASP A 473 -31.60 9.68 -16.17
CA ASP A 473 -32.94 9.62 -16.77
C ASP A 473 -33.51 11.03 -17.00
N ARG A 474 -33.70 11.37 -18.28
CA ARG A 474 -34.26 12.66 -18.71
C ARG A 474 -35.72 12.86 -18.32
N SER A 475 -36.44 11.79 -18.01
CA SER A 475 -37.83 11.88 -17.50
C SER A 475 -37.88 12.38 -16.05
N LEU A 476 -36.77 12.24 -15.31
CA LEU A 476 -36.65 12.69 -13.93
C LEU A 476 -35.93 14.03 -13.83
N PHE A 477 -34.81 14.16 -14.54
CA PHE A 477 -34.03 15.39 -14.59
C PHE A 477 -33.98 15.94 -16.01
N SER A 478 -34.50 17.16 -16.23
CA SER A 478 -34.38 17.85 -17.52
C SER A 478 -32.92 17.90 -18.02
N ASN A 479 -31.97 18.01 -17.06
CA ASN A 479 -30.54 17.92 -17.28
C ASN A 479 -29.95 16.74 -16.47
N PRO A 480 -29.50 15.66 -17.12
CA PRO A 480 -28.80 14.56 -16.46
C PRO A 480 -27.66 15.03 -15.56
N LEU A 481 -27.56 14.45 -14.36
CA LEU A 481 -26.48 14.78 -13.43
C LEU A 481 -25.17 14.08 -13.85
N PRO A 482 -24.03 14.78 -13.91
CA PRO A 482 -22.71 14.15 -14.01
C PRO A 482 -22.46 13.17 -12.86
N VAL A 483 -21.83 12.05 -13.18
CA VAL A 483 -21.50 10.99 -12.23
C VAL A 483 -20.01 10.97 -11.94
N ILE A 484 -19.64 11.04 -10.67
CA ILE A 484 -18.27 10.91 -10.17
C ILE A 484 -18.10 9.53 -9.54
N PHE A 485 -17.09 8.79 -9.99
CA PHE A 485 -16.59 7.63 -9.27
C PHE A 485 -15.34 8.02 -8.48
N ASP A 486 -15.43 7.91 -7.16
CA ASP A 486 -14.28 7.97 -6.28
C ASP A 486 -13.59 6.60 -6.26
N GLU A 487 -12.66 6.39 -7.19
CA GLU A 487 -11.82 5.19 -7.25
C GLU A 487 -10.48 5.37 -6.51
N VAL A 488 -10.38 6.34 -5.60
CA VAL A 488 -9.16 6.61 -4.80
C VAL A 488 -8.78 5.39 -3.96
N PHE A 489 -9.77 4.72 -3.37
CA PHE A 489 -9.56 3.50 -2.60
C PHE A 489 -9.58 2.26 -3.49
N VAL A 490 -10.65 2.11 -4.28
CA VAL A 490 -11.05 0.84 -4.89
C VAL A 490 -10.50 0.60 -6.30
N GLY A 491 -9.95 1.64 -6.94
CA GLY A 491 -9.41 1.56 -8.30
C GLY A 491 -8.09 0.80 -8.38
N LEU A 492 -7.61 0.62 -9.62
CA LEU A 492 -6.28 0.09 -9.91
C LEU A 492 -6.01 -1.26 -9.23
N TYR A 493 -6.92 -2.22 -9.42
CA TYR A 493 -6.79 -3.60 -8.94
C TYR A 493 -6.94 -3.83 -7.44
N ARG A 494 -7.22 -2.81 -6.60
CA ARG A 494 -7.49 -3.02 -5.16
C ARG A 494 -8.49 -4.15 -4.90
N LEU A 495 -9.60 -4.14 -5.66
CA LEU A 495 -10.67 -5.13 -5.62
C LEU A 495 -10.53 -6.22 -6.70
N GLY A 496 -9.36 -6.38 -7.30
CA GLY A 496 -9.09 -7.36 -8.37
C GLY A 496 -9.47 -6.89 -9.78
N PHE A 497 -9.92 -5.65 -9.96
CA PHE A 497 -10.30 -5.07 -11.24
C PHE A 497 -9.56 -3.77 -11.53
N LYS A 498 -9.19 -3.55 -12.80
CA LYS A 498 -8.53 -2.30 -13.23
C LYS A 498 -9.40 -1.05 -12.99
N SER A 499 -10.72 -1.18 -13.20
CA SER A 499 -11.76 -0.18 -12.94
C SER A 499 -13.07 -0.87 -12.56
N LEU A 500 -13.96 -0.16 -11.86
CA LEU A 500 -15.26 -0.67 -11.43
C LEU A 500 -16.41 -0.27 -12.35
N GLY A 501 -16.18 0.56 -13.36
CA GLY A 501 -17.16 0.85 -14.40
C GLY A 501 -17.73 -0.42 -15.06
N PRO A 502 -16.89 -1.36 -15.52
CA PRO A 502 -17.34 -2.65 -16.05
C PRO A 502 -18.12 -3.51 -15.04
N VAL A 503 -17.71 -3.50 -13.76
CA VAL A 503 -18.39 -4.26 -12.68
C VAL A 503 -19.80 -3.73 -12.46
N LEU A 504 -19.98 -2.42 -12.44
CA LEU A 504 -21.30 -1.79 -12.38
C LEU A 504 -22.05 -1.82 -13.72
N GLY A 505 -21.38 -2.21 -14.81
CA GLY A 505 -21.88 -2.15 -16.18
C GLY A 505 -22.06 -0.74 -16.74
N VAL A 506 -21.55 0.29 -16.05
CA VAL A 506 -21.74 1.71 -16.40
C VAL A 506 -20.48 2.53 -16.12
N ASN A 507 -20.13 3.43 -17.04
CA ASN A 507 -19.00 4.34 -16.87
C ASN A 507 -19.42 5.66 -16.21
N PRO A 508 -18.54 6.29 -15.43
CA PRO A 508 -18.77 7.62 -14.88
C PRO A 508 -18.54 8.72 -15.93
N ASP A 509 -18.79 9.97 -15.54
CA ASP A 509 -18.37 11.16 -16.30
C ASP A 509 -17.01 11.69 -15.82
N ILE A 510 -16.67 11.40 -14.56
CA ILE A 510 -15.42 11.78 -13.88
C ILE A 510 -15.00 10.64 -12.96
N SER A 511 -13.70 10.33 -12.88
CA SER A 511 -13.18 9.34 -11.92
C SER A 511 -11.85 9.78 -11.32
N VAL A 512 -11.63 9.52 -10.03
CA VAL A 512 -10.43 9.94 -9.30
C VAL A 512 -9.61 8.74 -8.86
N TYR A 513 -8.29 8.79 -9.08
CA TYR A 513 -7.33 7.75 -8.70
C TYR A 513 -6.19 8.34 -7.88
N ALA A 514 -5.80 7.66 -6.80
CA ALA A 514 -4.61 7.98 -6.00
C ALA A 514 -4.10 6.67 -5.35
N LYS A 515 -3.56 6.72 -4.13
CA LYS A 515 -3.15 5.55 -3.32
C LYS A 515 -2.30 4.54 -4.11
N ILE A 516 -2.89 3.44 -4.58
CA ILE A 516 -2.23 2.41 -5.40
C ILE A 516 -1.50 3.00 -6.59
N LEU A 517 -1.97 4.14 -7.14
CA LEU A 517 -1.42 4.77 -8.33
C LEU A 517 0.11 4.84 -8.33
N THR A 518 0.75 5.09 -7.18
CA THR A 518 2.20 5.21 -7.02
C THR A 518 2.83 4.06 -6.22
N GLY A 519 2.10 2.97 -6.05
CA GLY A 519 2.57 1.77 -5.34
C GLY A 519 2.87 2.01 -3.86
N GLY A 520 2.34 3.09 -3.27
CA GLY A 520 2.61 3.46 -1.87
C GLY A 520 3.91 4.23 -1.64
N VAL A 521 4.59 4.72 -2.69
CA VAL A 521 5.90 5.40 -2.55
C VAL A 521 5.78 6.92 -2.40
N LEU A 522 4.89 7.58 -3.15
CA LEU A 522 4.77 9.04 -3.19
C LEU A 522 3.31 9.49 -3.34
N PRO A 523 2.92 10.68 -2.84
CA PRO A 523 1.60 11.24 -3.11
C PRO A 523 1.46 11.64 -4.58
N LEU A 524 0.36 11.23 -5.21
CA LEU A 524 -0.09 11.70 -6.52
C LEU A 524 -1.57 11.34 -6.67
N ALA A 525 -2.34 12.20 -7.32
CA ALA A 525 -3.70 11.88 -7.75
C ALA A 525 -3.95 12.32 -9.20
N VAL A 526 -4.83 11.57 -9.88
CA VAL A 526 -5.28 11.86 -11.24
C VAL A 526 -6.80 11.79 -11.29
N THR A 527 -7.42 12.87 -11.77
CA THR A 527 -8.85 12.97 -12.05
C THR A 527 -9.05 12.85 -13.56
N LEU A 528 -9.67 11.76 -14.00
CA LEU A 528 -10.08 11.55 -15.39
C LEU A 528 -11.45 12.16 -15.64
N ALA A 529 -11.65 12.78 -16.80
CA ALA A 529 -12.91 13.40 -17.18
C ALA A 529 -13.29 13.08 -18.63
N SER A 530 -14.60 13.00 -18.88
CA SER A 530 -15.16 12.85 -20.22
C SER A 530 -15.03 14.14 -21.04
N GLU A 531 -15.14 14.02 -22.36
CA GLU A 531 -15.09 15.18 -23.26
C GLU A 531 -16.20 16.20 -22.95
N ARG A 532 -17.40 15.71 -22.59
CA ARG A 532 -18.53 16.56 -22.19
C ARG A 532 -18.18 17.44 -20.99
N VAL A 533 -17.45 16.91 -20.01
CA VAL A 533 -17.03 17.66 -18.83
C VAL A 533 -15.96 18.69 -19.20
N PHE A 534 -14.96 18.31 -20.00
CA PHE A 534 -13.92 19.22 -20.47
C PHE A 534 -14.50 20.42 -21.24
N GLN A 535 -15.45 20.17 -22.15
CA GLN A 535 -16.06 21.22 -22.96
C GLN A 535 -16.84 22.27 -22.12
N ALA A 536 -17.24 21.96 -20.88
CA ALA A 536 -17.89 22.93 -20.00
C ALA A 536 -16.95 24.05 -19.48
N PHE A 537 -15.63 23.87 -19.63
CA PHE A 537 -14.58 24.84 -19.29
C PHE A 537 -13.87 25.40 -20.52
N ASN A 538 -14.12 24.84 -21.70
CA ASN A 538 -13.43 25.20 -22.92
C ASN A 538 -14.08 26.44 -23.57
N SER A 539 -13.53 27.62 -23.30
CA SER A 539 -13.98 28.89 -23.89
C SER A 539 -12.78 29.79 -24.23
N GLN A 540 -13.05 30.94 -24.87
CA GLN A 540 -12.04 31.96 -25.13
C GLN A 540 -11.69 32.81 -23.90
N SER A 541 -12.42 32.62 -22.79
CA SER A 541 -12.26 33.39 -21.56
C SER A 541 -11.45 32.61 -20.53
N LYS A 542 -10.35 33.21 -20.05
CA LYS A 542 -9.51 32.59 -19.01
C LYS A 542 -10.28 32.27 -17.72
N VAL A 543 -11.31 33.05 -17.38
CA VAL A 543 -12.09 32.85 -16.15
C VAL A 543 -13.05 31.66 -16.22
N ASP A 544 -13.30 31.12 -17.42
CA ASP A 544 -14.09 29.90 -17.60
C ASP A 544 -13.26 28.62 -17.43
N ALA A 545 -11.92 28.74 -17.42
CA ALA A 545 -11.04 27.60 -17.20
C ALA A 545 -11.21 27.03 -15.78
N LEU A 546 -10.76 25.78 -15.59
CA LEU A 546 -10.69 25.19 -14.27
C LEU A 546 -9.53 25.82 -13.49
N LEU A 547 -9.81 26.88 -12.74
CA LEU A 547 -8.84 27.59 -11.89
C LEU A 547 -8.58 26.82 -10.59
N HIS A 548 -8.00 25.63 -10.72
CA HIS A 548 -7.50 24.78 -9.65
C HIS A 548 -6.08 24.37 -10.02
N GLY A 549 -5.14 24.43 -9.09
CA GLY A 549 -3.78 23.95 -9.32
C GLY A 549 -2.99 23.91 -8.02
N HIS A 550 -2.01 23.02 -7.96
CA HIS A 550 -1.06 22.92 -6.86
C HIS A 550 0.34 23.17 -7.39
N SER A 551 1.27 23.59 -6.52
CA SER A 551 2.66 23.82 -6.92
C SER A 551 3.28 22.55 -7.50
N TYR A 552 2.95 21.36 -6.97
CA TYR A 552 3.49 20.07 -7.40
C TYR A 552 2.60 19.32 -8.41
N THR A 553 1.63 19.99 -9.03
CA THR A 553 0.77 19.40 -10.05
C THR A 553 1.60 18.65 -11.10
N ALA A 554 1.29 17.36 -11.28
CA ALA A 554 1.95 16.45 -12.21
C ALA A 554 3.47 16.27 -11.97
N HIS A 555 3.96 16.31 -10.73
CA HIS A 555 5.39 16.15 -10.45
C HIS A 555 5.98 14.88 -11.11
N ALA A 556 7.10 15.06 -11.83
CA ALA A 556 7.65 14.05 -12.73
C ALA A 556 8.06 12.74 -12.01
N VAL A 557 8.48 12.85 -10.75
CA VAL A 557 8.86 11.70 -9.92
C VAL A 557 7.65 10.79 -9.66
N GLY A 558 6.55 11.36 -9.16
CA GLY A 558 5.31 10.61 -8.92
C GLY A 558 4.75 10.01 -10.20
N CYS A 559 4.77 10.77 -11.31
CA CYS A 559 4.29 10.24 -12.58
C CYS A 559 5.14 9.07 -13.10
N GLN A 560 6.47 9.11 -12.93
CA GLN A 560 7.34 8.01 -13.34
C GLN A 560 7.16 6.77 -12.47
N VAL A 561 7.05 6.97 -11.16
CA VAL A 561 6.74 5.89 -10.20
C VAL A 561 5.37 5.28 -10.51
N ALA A 562 4.37 6.08 -10.85
CA ALA A 562 3.05 5.59 -11.19
C ALA A 562 3.04 4.78 -12.49
N ASN A 563 3.74 5.22 -13.54
CA ASN A 563 3.91 4.40 -14.75
C ASN A 563 4.55 3.05 -14.43
N THR A 564 5.62 3.05 -13.64
CA THR A 564 6.32 1.83 -13.24
C THR A 564 5.44 0.92 -12.40
N THR A 565 4.62 1.50 -11.51
CA THR A 565 3.63 0.76 -10.73
C THR A 565 2.63 0.07 -11.64
N LEU A 566 2.04 0.80 -12.59
CA LEU A 566 1.06 0.23 -13.52
C LEU A 566 1.67 -0.89 -14.39
N ASP A 567 2.96 -0.79 -14.77
CA ASP A 567 3.68 -1.90 -15.44
C ASP A 567 3.72 -3.16 -14.58
N LEU A 568 4.09 -3.01 -13.30
CA LEU A 568 4.13 -4.13 -12.35
C LEU A 568 2.73 -4.74 -12.16
N LEU A 569 1.68 -3.91 -12.02
CA LEU A 569 0.32 -4.40 -11.83
C LEU A 569 -0.21 -5.16 -13.05
N GLU A 570 0.09 -4.67 -14.25
CA GLU A 570 -0.28 -5.37 -15.49
C GLU A 570 0.43 -6.73 -15.59
N GLN A 571 1.72 -6.80 -15.26
CA GLN A 571 2.45 -8.08 -15.20
C GLN A 571 1.85 -9.04 -14.17
N LEU A 572 1.60 -8.57 -12.94
CA LEU A 572 1.00 -9.38 -11.87
C LEU A 572 -0.38 -9.91 -12.24
N SER A 573 -1.18 -9.15 -12.97
CA SER A 573 -2.53 -9.57 -13.38
C SER A 573 -2.55 -10.82 -14.27
N HIS A 574 -1.40 -11.18 -14.85
CA HIS A 574 -1.20 -12.38 -15.67
C HIS A 574 -0.42 -13.49 -14.96
N ASP A 575 -0.05 -13.29 -13.70
CA ASP A 575 0.73 -14.24 -12.92
C ASP A 575 -0.10 -15.48 -12.50
N GLU A 576 0.58 -16.59 -12.26
CA GLU A 576 -0.03 -17.86 -11.84
C GLU A 576 -0.69 -17.73 -10.47
N SER A 577 -0.10 -16.94 -9.57
CA SER A 577 -0.64 -16.65 -8.23
C SER A 577 -2.06 -16.05 -8.29
N TRP A 578 -2.27 -15.10 -9.20
CA TRP A 578 -3.56 -14.49 -9.47
C TRP A 578 -4.57 -15.47 -10.08
N SER A 579 -4.09 -16.34 -10.97
CA SER A 579 -4.92 -17.37 -11.60
C SER A 579 -5.39 -18.38 -10.56
N ALA A 580 -4.49 -18.84 -9.69
CA ALA A 580 -4.80 -19.74 -8.58
C ALA A 580 -5.77 -19.12 -7.56
N ALA A 581 -5.56 -17.84 -7.17
CA ALA A 581 -6.48 -17.14 -6.28
C ALA A 581 -7.87 -17.02 -6.91
N ARG A 582 -7.96 -16.67 -8.20
CA ARG A 582 -9.21 -16.66 -8.95
C ARG A 582 -9.87 -18.03 -8.96
N GLU A 583 -9.15 -19.11 -9.26
CA GLU A 583 -9.69 -20.48 -9.36
C GLU A 583 -10.35 -21.01 -8.09
N LYS A 584 -9.94 -20.54 -6.91
CA LYS A 584 -10.63 -20.86 -5.64
C LYS A 584 -12.09 -20.38 -5.61
N TRP A 585 -12.41 -19.29 -6.32
CA TRP A 585 -13.74 -18.73 -6.39
C TRP A 585 -14.49 -19.30 -7.60
N ILE A 586 -15.33 -20.31 -7.36
CA ILE A 586 -16.10 -21.03 -8.39
C ILE A 586 -17.08 -20.07 -9.08
N CYS A 587 -17.10 -20.08 -10.41
CA CYS A 587 -18.00 -19.27 -11.23
C CYS A 587 -18.53 -20.05 -12.44
N GLU A 588 -19.73 -19.72 -12.92
CA GLU A 588 -20.23 -20.26 -14.19
C GLU A 588 -19.32 -19.84 -15.38
N PRO A 589 -19.13 -20.71 -16.39
CA PRO A 589 -18.40 -20.34 -17.60
C PRO A 589 -18.99 -19.10 -18.29
N GLY A 590 -18.17 -18.07 -18.53
CA GLY A 590 -18.55 -16.84 -19.24
C GLY A 590 -19.06 -15.69 -18.36
N SER A 591 -19.21 -15.90 -17.05
CA SER A 591 -19.53 -14.82 -16.10
C SER A 591 -18.29 -14.02 -15.71
N GLN A 592 -18.45 -12.74 -15.34
CA GLN A 592 -17.36 -11.96 -14.77
C GLN A 592 -16.94 -12.58 -13.44
N LYS A 593 -15.67 -12.97 -13.34
CA LYS A 593 -15.16 -13.68 -12.17
C LYS A 593 -15.00 -12.72 -11.00
N ILE A 594 -15.72 -12.99 -9.91
CA ILE A 594 -15.68 -12.27 -8.64
C ILE A 594 -14.83 -13.10 -7.69
N TRP A 595 -13.79 -12.49 -7.13
CA TRP A 595 -12.78 -13.25 -6.44
C TRP A 595 -12.03 -12.42 -5.40
N SER A 596 -11.30 -13.10 -4.55
CA SER A 596 -10.43 -12.50 -3.54
C SER A 596 -9.17 -13.35 -3.34
N PHE A 597 -8.11 -12.71 -2.86
CA PHE A 597 -6.92 -13.40 -2.36
C PHE A 597 -7.20 -14.22 -1.10
N TRP A 598 -8.22 -13.83 -0.34
CA TRP A 598 -8.66 -14.55 0.85
C TRP A 598 -9.46 -15.79 0.48
N ASP A 599 -9.23 -16.89 1.20
CA ASP A 599 -9.81 -18.19 0.92
C ASP A 599 -11.33 -18.20 1.20
N PRO A 600 -12.16 -18.68 0.25
CA PRO A 600 -13.61 -18.68 0.43
C PRO A 600 -14.07 -19.57 1.58
N ASN A 601 -13.38 -20.67 1.88
CA ASN A 601 -13.74 -21.53 3.01
C ASN A 601 -13.40 -20.87 4.35
N PHE A 602 -12.28 -20.14 4.42
CA PHE A 602 -11.94 -19.33 5.58
C PHE A 602 -13.01 -18.26 5.84
N VAL A 603 -13.39 -17.50 4.80
CA VAL A 603 -14.43 -16.46 4.88
C VAL A 603 -15.79 -17.06 5.27
N HIS A 604 -16.16 -18.21 4.70
CA HIS A 604 -17.37 -18.92 5.09
C HIS A 604 -17.34 -19.31 6.58
N SER A 605 -16.23 -19.88 7.04
CA SER A 605 -16.08 -20.38 8.41
C SER A 605 -16.08 -19.25 9.44
N ILE A 606 -15.33 -18.17 9.21
CA ILE A 606 -15.22 -17.05 10.14
C ILE A 606 -16.56 -16.30 10.27
N SER A 607 -17.33 -16.22 9.18
CA SER A 607 -18.69 -15.64 9.19
C SER A 607 -19.69 -16.40 10.07
N GLY A 608 -19.38 -17.65 10.42
CA GLY A 608 -20.19 -18.51 11.27
C GLY A 608 -19.93 -18.36 12.76
N LEU A 609 -18.87 -17.65 13.16
CA LEU A 609 -18.53 -17.47 14.58
C LEU A 609 -19.50 -16.52 15.27
N ASP A 610 -19.90 -16.84 16.50
CA ASP A 610 -20.93 -16.09 17.24
C ASP A 610 -20.60 -14.62 17.46
N MET A 611 -19.31 -14.27 17.59
CA MET A 611 -18.86 -12.90 17.79
C MET A 611 -18.78 -12.07 16.50
N VAL A 612 -18.80 -12.72 15.35
CA VAL A 612 -18.78 -12.07 14.03
C VAL A 612 -20.21 -11.77 13.62
N ASP A 613 -20.49 -10.51 13.32
CA ASP A 613 -21.79 -10.08 12.79
C ASP A 613 -21.86 -10.32 11.29
N GLU A 614 -20.83 -9.85 10.57
CA GLU A 614 -20.72 -10.02 9.12
C GLU A 614 -19.25 -9.99 8.69
N THR A 615 -18.95 -10.67 7.59
CA THR A 615 -17.62 -10.61 6.96
C THR A 615 -17.82 -10.39 5.46
N MET A 616 -16.85 -9.76 4.82
CA MET A 616 -16.87 -9.61 3.37
C MET A 616 -15.46 -9.52 2.83
N THR A 617 -15.27 -9.97 1.59
CA THR A 617 -13.97 -9.95 0.94
C THR A 617 -14.10 -9.68 -0.55
N LEU A 618 -13.14 -8.97 -1.13
CA LEU A 618 -13.01 -8.78 -2.58
C LEU A 618 -11.61 -8.30 -2.95
N GLY A 619 -10.98 -8.91 -3.97
CA GLY A 619 -9.59 -8.65 -4.31
C GLY A 619 -8.68 -8.82 -3.10
N THR A 620 -7.93 -7.78 -2.75
CA THR A 620 -6.98 -7.77 -1.62
C THR A 620 -7.64 -7.53 -0.26
N VAL A 621 -8.91 -7.14 -0.22
CA VAL A 621 -9.57 -6.61 0.99
C VAL A 621 -10.36 -7.69 1.70
N LEU A 622 -10.10 -7.90 2.98
CA LEU A 622 -10.94 -8.64 3.92
C LEU A 622 -11.45 -7.68 5.00
N ALA A 623 -12.75 -7.70 5.26
CA ALA A 623 -13.39 -6.96 6.34
C ALA A 623 -14.18 -7.91 7.24
N ILE A 624 -14.00 -7.77 8.55
CA ILE A 624 -14.69 -8.54 9.59
C ILE A 624 -15.34 -7.55 10.55
N LYS A 625 -16.67 -7.59 10.63
CA LYS A 625 -17.46 -6.80 11.57
C LYS A 625 -17.84 -7.66 12.77
N PHE A 626 -17.56 -7.15 13.95
CA PHE A 626 -17.87 -7.83 15.21
C PHE A 626 -19.20 -7.32 15.78
N LYS A 627 -19.92 -8.19 16.48
CA LYS A 627 -21.10 -7.80 17.24
C LYS A 627 -20.69 -6.87 18.39
N ASP A 628 -21.43 -5.78 18.56
CA ASP A 628 -21.21 -4.83 19.65
C ASP A 628 -22.55 -4.25 20.11
N ASN A 629 -22.69 -4.02 21.41
CA ASN A 629 -23.80 -3.30 22.01
C ASN A 629 -23.66 -1.77 21.81
N SER A 630 -22.44 -1.28 21.58
CA SER A 630 -22.12 0.11 21.26
C SER A 630 -21.74 0.21 19.77
N ALA A 631 -22.72 0.35 18.89
CA ALA A 631 -22.47 0.41 17.45
C ALA A 631 -21.71 1.69 17.04
N GLY A 632 -20.82 1.58 16.03
CA GLY A 632 -20.21 2.71 15.34
C GLY A 632 -18.71 2.93 15.59
N TYR A 633 -18.19 4.06 15.11
CA TYR A 633 -16.75 4.38 15.05
C TYR A 633 -16.05 4.44 16.43
N ALA A 634 -16.79 4.71 17.50
CA ALA A 634 -16.27 4.77 18.86
C ALA A 634 -16.07 3.39 19.52
N SER A 635 -16.46 2.30 18.84
CA SER A 635 -16.28 0.94 19.36
C SER A 635 -14.80 0.53 19.44
N HIS A 636 -14.44 -0.14 20.53
CA HIS A 636 -13.13 -0.76 20.75
C HIS A 636 -13.18 -2.30 20.65
N SER A 637 -14.32 -2.90 20.30
CA SER A 637 -14.55 -4.34 20.37
C SER A 637 -13.64 -5.12 19.41
N ALA A 638 -13.50 -4.64 18.17
CA ALA A 638 -12.58 -5.22 17.19
C ALA A 638 -11.12 -5.20 17.68
N GLN A 639 -10.70 -4.06 18.26
CA GLN A 639 -9.36 -3.87 18.79
C GLN A 639 -9.09 -4.78 20.00
N ALA A 640 -10.06 -4.95 20.89
CA ALA A 640 -9.94 -5.80 22.07
C ALA A 640 -9.77 -7.28 21.68
N LEU A 641 -10.62 -7.78 20.77
CA LEU A 641 -10.59 -9.17 20.31
C LEU A 641 -9.30 -9.52 19.56
N LEU A 642 -8.81 -8.60 18.73
CA LEU A 642 -7.65 -8.83 17.90
C LEU A 642 -6.36 -8.28 18.53
N ARG A 643 -6.36 -7.85 19.80
CA ARG A 643 -5.15 -7.27 20.40
C ARG A 643 -3.96 -8.22 20.37
N SER A 644 -4.22 -9.52 20.57
CA SER A 644 -3.21 -10.57 20.62
C SER A 644 -2.48 -10.79 19.29
N ILE A 645 -3.11 -10.53 18.14
CA ILE A 645 -2.46 -10.78 16.84
C ILE A 645 -1.34 -9.77 16.52
N LYS A 646 -1.31 -8.62 17.22
CA LYS A 646 -0.22 -7.65 17.10
C LYS A 646 1.12 -8.21 17.59
N ASN A 647 1.09 -9.19 18.48
CA ASN A 647 2.29 -9.85 18.98
C ASN A 647 2.68 -11.01 18.05
N PRO A 648 3.98 -11.34 17.96
CA PRO A 648 4.45 -12.54 17.28
C PRO A 648 3.80 -13.82 17.83
N ALA A 649 3.60 -14.81 16.96
CA ALA A 649 3.19 -16.14 17.40
C ALA A 649 4.27 -16.75 18.32
N CYS A 650 3.84 -17.48 19.37
CA CYS A 650 4.75 -18.08 20.36
C CYS A 650 5.33 -19.44 19.93
N ASP A 651 5.34 -19.75 18.63
CA ASP A 651 5.88 -21.01 18.12
C ASP A 651 7.32 -20.79 17.64
N ASP A 652 8.20 -21.76 17.89
CA ASP A 652 9.62 -21.72 17.51
C ASP A 652 9.84 -22.12 16.03
N SER A 653 8.75 -22.34 15.28
CA SER A 653 8.77 -22.66 13.84
C SER A 653 9.13 -21.43 12.98
N LEU A 654 9.72 -21.69 11.80
CA LEU A 654 9.94 -20.65 10.80
C LEU A 654 8.59 -20.15 10.27
N SER A 655 8.40 -18.83 10.27
CA SER A 655 7.20 -18.19 9.72
C SER A 655 7.35 -17.89 8.22
N SER A 656 6.26 -17.45 7.60
CA SER A 656 6.24 -16.90 6.24
C SER A 656 6.86 -15.51 6.09
N ALA A 657 7.26 -14.84 7.19
CA ALA A 657 7.94 -13.56 7.10
C ALA A 657 9.34 -13.73 6.46
N PRO A 658 9.83 -12.74 5.71
CA PRO A 658 11.20 -12.76 5.23
C PRO A 658 12.21 -12.91 6.38
N GLY A 659 13.13 -13.88 6.27
CA GLY A 659 14.05 -14.26 7.34
C GLY A 659 13.46 -15.26 8.35
N GLY A 660 12.19 -15.66 8.20
CA GLY A 660 11.53 -16.76 8.93
C GLY A 660 11.28 -16.53 10.42
N ALA A 661 11.42 -15.29 10.91
CA ALA A 661 11.15 -14.98 12.32
C ALA A 661 9.65 -14.85 12.58
N PRO A 662 9.12 -15.30 13.75
CA PRO A 662 7.72 -15.06 14.10
C PRO A 662 7.36 -13.57 14.00
N PHE A 663 6.18 -13.26 13.44
CA PHE A 663 5.75 -11.89 13.17
C PHE A 663 4.42 -11.52 13.84
N GLY A 664 4.30 -10.24 14.20
CA GLY A 664 3.02 -9.64 14.58
C GLY A 664 2.21 -9.21 13.34
N ILE A 665 0.90 -9.04 13.47
CA ILE A 665 0.05 -8.49 12.40
C ILE A 665 -0.40 -7.09 12.81
N HIS A 666 0.03 -6.08 12.06
CA HIS A 666 -0.54 -4.75 12.12
C HIS A 666 -1.89 -4.76 11.40
N TYR A 667 -2.89 -4.15 12.02
CA TYR A 667 -4.20 -3.93 11.43
C TYR A 667 -4.78 -2.64 12.01
N ARG A 668 -5.81 -2.12 11.36
CA ARG A 668 -6.58 -0.99 11.85
C ARG A 668 -8.06 -1.37 11.97
N THR A 669 -8.75 -0.60 12.79
CA THR A 669 -10.18 -0.75 13.01
C THR A 669 -10.90 0.52 12.57
N LEU A 670 -12.15 0.34 12.16
CA LEU A 670 -13.12 1.40 11.89
C LEU A 670 -14.33 1.10 12.77
N GLY A 671 -14.29 1.55 14.02
CA GLY A 671 -15.22 1.08 15.04
C GLY A 671 -15.14 -0.42 15.30
N ASN A 672 -16.28 -1.11 15.18
CA ASN A 672 -16.40 -2.56 15.36
C ASN A 672 -15.99 -3.37 14.12
N VAL A 673 -15.42 -2.74 13.09
CA VAL A 673 -14.88 -3.42 11.91
C VAL A 673 -13.37 -3.47 11.98
N ALA A 674 -12.79 -4.66 11.80
CA ALA A 674 -11.37 -4.82 11.49
C ALA A 674 -11.21 -5.17 10.01
N TYR A 675 -10.16 -4.64 9.38
CA TYR A 675 -9.84 -4.94 8.00
C TYR A 675 -8.40 -5.38 7.85
N PHE A 676 -8.20 -6.23 6.84
CA PHE A 676 -6.90 -6.76 6.43
C PHE A 676 -6.77 -6.57 4.92
N MET A 677 -5.59 -6.15 4.49
CA MET A 677 -5.33 -5.81 3.11
C MET A 677 -3.99 -6.38 2.69
N THR A 678 -4.01 -7.23 1.67
CA THR A 678 -2.79 -7.72 1.05
C THR A 678 -2.24 -6.69 0.06
N SER A 679 -0.95 -6.79 -0.26
CA SER A 679 -0.45 -6.32 -1.56
C SER A 679 -0.95 -7.26 -2.66
N LEU A 680 -0.83 -6.81 -3.91
CA LEU A 680 -1.24 -7.56 -5.10
C LEU A 680 -0.27 -8.69 -5.47
N ASN A 681 0.88 -8.75 -4.79
CA ASN A 681 1.91 -9.77 -4.90
C ASN A 681 2.22 -10.45 -3.55
N THR A 682 1.34 -10.32 -2.55
CA THR A 682 1.53 -11.00 -1.26
C THR A 682 1.61 -12.51 -1.46
N PRO A 683 2.67 -13.18 -0.96
CA PRO A 683 2.80 -14.62 -1.06
C PRO A 683 1.64 -15.37 -0.39
N ARG A 684 1.29 -16.53 -0.96
CA ARG A 684 0.14 -17.33 -0.51
C ARG A 684 0.29 -17.85 0.92
N ASP A 685 1.48 -18.28 1.28
CA ASP A 685 1.82 -18.76 2.63
C ASP A 685 1.65 -17.67 3.69
N VAL A 686 1.97 -16.41 3.35
CA VAL A 686 1.70 -15.25 4.22
C VAL A 686 0.20 -15.08 4.46
N ILE A 687 -0.61 -15.15 3.41
CA ILE A 687 -2.07 -15.03 3.51
C ILE A 687 -2.63 -16.16 4.38
N GLU A 688 -2.24 -17.41 4.10
CA GLU A 688 -2.70 -18.59 4.85
C GLU A 688 -2.29 -18.51 6.33
N GLU A 689 -1.11 -17.98 6.66
CA GLU A 689 -0.70 -17.78 8.05
C GLU A 689 -1.58 -16.73 8.77
N VAL A 690 -1.94 -15.64 8.09
CA VAL A 690 -2.87 -14.63 8.62
C VAL A 690 -4.25 -15.23 8.87
N GLU A 691 -4.81 -15.96 7.89
CA GLU A 691 -6.09 -16.65 8.01
C GLU A 691 -6.11 -17.61 9.21
N ASN A 692 -5.08 -18.44 9.34
CA ASN A 692 -4.94 -19.38 10.45
C ASN A 692 -4.86 -18.67 11.81
N ARG A 693 -4.15 -17.54 11.88
CA ARG A 693 -4.05 -16.75 13.12
C ARG A 693 -5.36 -16.08 13.49
N LEU A 694 -6.07 -15.50 12.53
CA LEU A 694 -7.39 -14.92 12.75
C LEU A 694 -8.38 -16.00 13.22
N TRP A 695 -8.39 -17.15 12.53
CA TRP A 695 -9.22 -18.28 12.93
C TRP A 695 -8.93 -18.72 14.37
N ARG A 696 -7.65 -18.90 14.74
CA ARG A 696 -7.26 -19.33 16.09
C ARG A 696 -7.74 -18.36 17.16
N VAL A 697 -7.55 -17.05 16.97
CA VAL A 697 -7.94 -16.04 17.98
C VAL A 697 -9.46 -15.96 18.12
N LEU A 698 -10.19 -16.01 17.00
CA LEU A 698 -11.64 -15.81 17.02
C LEU A 698 -12.41 -17.08 17.41
N SER A 699 -11.91 -18.27 17.06
CA SER A 699 -12.56 -19.54 17.46
C SER A 699 -12.35 -19.92 18.93
N THR A 700 -11.26 -19.44 19.56
CA THR A 700 -10.94 -19.75 20.97
C THR A 700 -11.59 -18.79 21.97
N THR A 701 -11.97 -17.60 21.53
CA THR A 701 -12.65 -16.62 22.37
C THR A 701 -14.10 -17.06 22.55
N ARG A 702 -14.38 -17.89 23.58
CA ARG A 702 -15.75 -18.20 24.00
C ARG A 702 -16.46 -16.91 24.37
N ALA A 703 -17.71 -16.77 23.91
CA ALA A 703 -18.60 -15.66 24.26
C ALA A 703 -18.56 -15.42 25.78
N MET A 704 -18.05 -14.26 26.19
CA MET A 704 -18.26 -13.73 27.54
C MET A 704 -19.65 -13.11 27.62
#